data_AF-A0A4P5XXN4-F1
#
_entry.id   AF-A0A4P5XXN4-F1
#
_cell.length_a   1.000
_cell.length_b   1.000
_cell.length_c   1.000
_cell.angle_alpha   90.00
_cell.angle_beta   90.00
_cell.angle_gamma   90.00
#
_symmetry.space_group_name_H-M   'P 1'
#
loop_
_entity.id
_entity.type
_entity.pdbx_description
1 polymer ?
#
loop_
_entity_poly.entity_id
_entity_poly.type
_entity_poly.pdbx_seq_one_letter_code
_entity_poly.pdbx_strand_id
1 'polypeptide(L)'
;MKSCMALLCLVFLVGTNHVHSAESLNIDGRQTKKIEGWTLLISDELFEKDKPATDRALELLTVQLQEIARVVPTAAVAELRKVPLWFSPEYPGVQPRAEYHPGAGWLRDNKRDPAMEKAIEFTNVRIFERETKRMPNFALHELAHAYHDRVLAKGFRNDEIKAGFEKAKTKGLYDLVEQRFGDGRSAKVKAYAITNPMEYFAECSEAFFSTNDFFPFTREQLAKHDPEMFETLKTLWGCAADDAPPQRAVSDQDWKHSGSMWLLTTPEGADLPADTTIDGFPLLVRLHRDFFDFHQAKPNGDDLRFSSSTGERLAYQVEDWDAEKGAASVWVRVPTISGNSRQEIRLHWGNPNATSESDGKAVFNESNGFLSVWHMSNQVQDEVGTLTSTDNGTTPTAGMIGTARHLPGGKGVFGGDKIPNYPTGASPHSTEAWFRPERPNTTLIAWGNEQAQGKVVMQFHSPPHIRMDCYFSGGNVGGASRVPVGDWTHVVHTYREGESKIYVNGVLDGTNLKQGPPLNIKGPARLWIGGWYNNFEFVGDLDEVRVSQVVRSAEWIKLQYENQKPNQTLVGPLVQPGDEFSVSQSKLAVAEGQSATVTAKAGGAQKVVWVLKRDGKESVVATDRFSFTFNAGRVPRGIGFQRVKPNGKEDRLEADPTTLTVKAIYANAVKSKDIAITISDDIPEPVFTLAAPATWDGRQVIEVVPQISNLAAMQAKDAGQLNVAWTVDDIAVIKQVVPGKLILKRAQGSGTLRVSVAIDNGGAKIVQSVTITVKEPSPSKDEWVLRPLTTNEQPEDNQFIARDGTSREGQREGLLVYAGTLTEVADSVFVRVFADDKLFATQTTKPTAEKAYSLSVKLKAELVKYRTEFGTKTGDNETVLHTASNIVCGDVFLINGQSNAVATDFGKDNPLAPSEWVRTFGATAGDPNGSRLKLWANAEARNPGGKSEIGYWGMELGRRLVASEKIPICIINGAVGGTRIDQHQRNSEDPADAKTIYGRLLWRVQQAKLTHGVRAVIWHQGENDQGADGPTGGYGFETYRSFFIDLAAAWKEDYPNIQHYYMFQIWPKSCSMGINGSDNRLREVQRTLPRDFSNLSVMSTLGIKPPGGCHFPAAGYAEFARLITPLIQEQHYHRVVDGRLTPPNLKRAFFTTAQRDELVLEFESQIVWSDALTSQFHLDGEAKQVASGSANGSRITLKLKSPSKAKTVTYLDSASWSPDNLLYGQNGLAALTFCEVPIED
;
A
#
# COMPACT_ATOMS: atom_id res chain seq x y z
N MET A 1 -61.29 -13.25 10.10
CA MET A 1 -62.05 -13.14 11.35
C MET A 1 -62.97 -14.36 11.47
N LYS A 2 -63.07 -15.02 12.64
CA LYS A 2 -64.36 -15.58 13.08
C LYS A 2 -65.32 -14.38 13.14
N SER A 3 -66.52 -14.33 12.57
CA SER A 3 -67.47 -15.36 12.08
C SER A 3 -67.28 -15.88 10.65
N CYS A 4 -67.44 -17.19 10.41
CA CYS A 4 -68.68 -17.83 9.92
C CYS A 4 -68.46 -19.32 9.55
N MET A 5 -69.45 -20.15 9.92
CA MET A 5 -69.88 -21.49 9.41
C MET A 5 -68.82 -22.43 8.79
N ALA A 6 -68.47 -23.57 9.42
CA ALA A 6 -69.22 -24.83 9.52
C ALA A 6 -69.41 -25.58 8.19
N LEU A 7 -68.65 -26.66 7.96
CA LEU A 7 -69.18 -27.97 7.52
C LEU A 7 -68.12 -29.10 7.52
N LEU A 8 -68.48 -30.23 8.16
CA LEU A 8 -68.24 -31.66 7.83
C LEU A 8 -66.85 -32.15 7.37
N CYS A 9 -66.34 -33.34 7.69
CA CYS A 9 -66.61 -34.42 8.65
C CYS A 9 -65.66 -35.57 8.28
N LEU A 10 -65.13 -36.29 9.29
CA LEU A 10 -64.86 -37.74 9.34
C LEU A 10 -63.87 -38.34 8.28
N VAL A 11 -62.91 -39.23 8.58
CA VAL A 11 -62.88 -40.40 9.48
C VAL A 11 -61.44 -40.98 9.51
N PHE A 12 -61.03 -41.39 10.73
CA PHE A 12 -60.15 -42.49 11.17
C PHE A 12 -58.93 -42.97 10.33
N LEU A 13 -57.79 -43.19 11.02
CA LEU A 13 -57.41 -44.53 11.53
C LEU A 13 -56.24 -44.51 12.52
N VAL A 14 -56.49 -45.11 13.70
CA VAL A 14 -55.67 -46.06 14.50
C VAL A 14 -54.17 -45.78 14.75
N GLY A 15 -53.89 -45.32 15.98
CA GLY A 15 -53.05 -45.97 17.01
C GLY A 15 -51.63 -46.44 16.68
N THR A 16 -50.63 -45.82 17.33
CA THR A 16 -49.49 -46.51 17.97
C THR A 16 -48.86 -45.67 19.08
N ASN A 17 -48.69 -46.31 20.23
CA ASN A 17 -47.70 -46.17 21.31
C ASN A 17 -47.18 -44.80 21.80
N HIS A 18 -47.43 -44.59 23.09
CA HIS A 18 -46.89 -43.54 23.95
C HIS A 18 -45.36 -43.45 23.96
N VAL A 19 -44.85 -42.23 23.77
CA VAL A 19 -43.61 -41.73 24.36
C VAL A 19 -44.00 -40.55 25.25
N HIS A 20 -43.70 -40.63 26.54
CA HIS A 20 -43.89 -39.53 27.49
C HIS A 20 -43.02 -38.33 27.07
N SER A 21 -43.67 -37.19 26.81
CA SER A 21 -43.05 -35.88 26.70
C SER A 21 -42.57 -35.42 28.09
N ALA A 22 -41.28 -35.14 28.23
CA ALA A 22 -40.71 -34.52 29.42
C ALA A 22 -41.26 -33.09 29.60
N GLU A 23 -41.68 -32.76 30.83
CA GLU A 23 -42.12 -31.42 31.23
C GLU A 23 -40.99 -30.40 31.02
N SER A 24 -41.31 -29.24 30.45
CA SER A 24 -40.40 -28.11 30.33
C SER A 24 -40.19 -27.45 31.70
N LEU A 25 -38.97 -27.44 32.21
CA LEU A 25 -38.55 -26.59 33.33
C LEU A 25 -38.77 -25.11 32.93
N ASN A 26 -39.81 -24.49 33.47
CA ASN A 26 -40.08 -23.06 33.32
C ASN A 26 -39.58 -22.37 34.58
N ILE A 27 -38.51 -21.57 34.46
CA ILE A 27 -37.87 -20.86 35.57
C ILE A 27 -38.02 -19.37 35.29
N ASP A 28 -38.69 -18.65 36.20
CA ASP A 28 -39.02 -17.24 36.03
C ASP A 28 -37.76 -16.38 35.75
N GLY A 29 -37.82 -15.52 34.73
CA GLY A 29 -36.73 -14.64 34.31
C GLY A 29 -35.68 -15.29 33.38
N ARG A 30 -35.95 -16.48 32.83
CA ARG A 30 -35.04 -17.18 31.91
C ARG A 30 -35.76 -17.74 30.67
N GLN A 31 -35.09 -17.63 29.52
CA GLN A 31 -35.48 -18.28 28.27
C GLN A 31 -34.84 -19.68 28.14
N THR A 32 -35.66 -20.69 27.90
CA THR A 32 -35.20 -22.06 27.62
C THR A 32 -35.03 -22.29 26.13
N LYS A 33 -33.83 -22.70 25.70
CA LYS A 33 -33.50 -23.10 24.33
C LYS A 33 -32.97 -24.53 24.27
N LYS A 34 -33.19 -25.18 23.13
CA LYS A 34 -32.51 -26.43 22.77
C LYS A 34 -31.40 -26.13 21.78
N ILE A 35 -30.16 -26.46 22.15
CA ILE A 35 -28.97 -26.32 21.29
C ILE A 35 -28.23 -27.64 21.25
N GLU A 36 -28.04 -28.20 20.05
CA GLU A 36 -27.36 -29.49 19.84
C GLU A 36 -27.86 -30.66 20.71
N GLY A 37 -29.11 -30.61 21.18
CA GLY A 37 -29.72 -31.59 22.08
C GLY A 37 -29.60 -31.27 23.59
N TRP A 38 -28.82 -30.27 24.00
CA TRP A 38 -28.77 -29.76 25.36
C TRP A 38 -29.91 -28.77 25.66
N THR A 39 -30.31 -28.70 26.93
CA THR A 39 -31.19 -27.63 27.44
C THR A 39 -30.33 -26.47 27.92
N LEU A 40 -30.47 -25.29 27.33
CA LEU A 40 -29.83 -24.05 27.76
C LEU A 40 -30.87 -23.09 28.35
N LEU A 41 -30.66 -22.59 29.57
CA LEU A 41 -31.48 -21.58 30.22
C LEU A 41 -30.73 -20.24 30.25
N ILE A 42 -31.25 -19.24 29.56
CA ILE A 42 -30.61 -17.94 29.39
C ILE A 42 -31.34 -16.88 30.21
N SER A 43 -30.66 -16.19 31.11
CA SER A 43 -31.22 -15.06 31.85
C SER A 43 -31.71 -13.94 30.93
N ASP A 44 -32.94 -13.48 31.10
CA ASP A 44 -33.51 -12.37 30.31
C ASP A 44 -32.65 -11.10 30.44
N GLU A 45 -32.10 -10.86 31.64
CA GLU A 45 -31.19 -9.75 31.94
C GLU A 45 -29.96 -9.68 31.01
N LEU A 46 -29.47 -10.81 30.48
CA LEU A 46 -28.32 -10.81 29.56
C LEU A 46 -28.69 -10.20 28.20
N PHE A 47 -29.88 -10.50 27.69
CA PHE A 47 -30.37 -9.87 26.46
C PHE A 47 -30.71 -8.39 26.65
N GLU A 48 -31.20 -8.01 27.83
CA GLU A 48 -31.47 -6.60 28.17
C GLU A 48 -30.19 -5.77 28.28
N LYS A 49 -29.12 -6.33 28.86
CA LYS A 49 -27.87 -5.62 29.08
C LYS A 49 -26.92 -5.63 27.87
N ASP A 50 -26.77 -6.78 27.20
CA ASP A 50 -25.81 -6.94 26.11
C ASP A 50 -26.25 -8.07 25.16
N LYS A 51 -27.26 -7.77 24.34
CA LYS A 51 -27.76 -8.69 23.32
C LYS A 51 -26.66 -9.19 22.36
N PRO A 52 -25.78 -8.32 21.79
CA PRO A 52 -24.72 -8.78 20.90
C PRO A 52 -23.76 -9.78 21.55
N ALA A 53 -23.28 -9.52 22.78
CA ALA A 53 -22.40 -10.47 23.47
C ALA A 53 -23.12 -11.79 23.78
N THR A 54 -24.40 -11.73 24.13
CA THR A 54 -25.22 -12.92 24.40
C THR A 54 -25.46 -13.76 23.14
N ASP A 55 -25.74 -13.12 22.00
CA ASP A 55 -25.87 -13.80 20.71
C ASP A 55 -24.53 -14.44 20.31
N ARG A 56 -23.41 -13.73 20.48
CA ARG A 56 -22.08 -14.25 20.18
C ARG A 56 -21.69 -15.44 21.07
N ALA A 57 -21.99 -15.37 22.36
CA ALA A 57 -21.78 -16.48 23.29
C ALA A 57 -22.64 -17.71 22.91
N LEU A 58 -23.87 -17.50 22.42
CA LEU A 58 -24.74 -18.58 21.95
C LEU A 58 -24.16 -19.27 20.69
N GLU A 59 -23.66 -18.50 19.74
CA GLU A 59 -22.96 -19.03 18.55
C GLU A 59 -21.75 -19.88 18.97
N LEU A 60 -20.88 -19.33 19.82
CA LEU A 60 -19.65 -19.99 20.25
C LEU A 60 -19.89 -21.23 21.10
N LEU A 61 -20.89 -21.20 22.00
CA LEU A 61 -21.31 -22.38 22.74
C LEU A 61 -21.87 -23.45 21.79
N THR A 62 -22.63 -23.06 20.76
CA THR A 62 -23.14 -24.01 19.76
C THR A 62 -21.99 -24.72 19.05
N VAL A 63 -20.96 -23.99 18.63
CA VAL A 63 -19.75 -24.58 18.02
C VAL A 63 -19.04 -25.54 18.97
N GLN A 64 -18.85 -25.16 20.24
CA GLN A 64 -18.25 -26.05 21.25
C GLN A 64 -19.06 -27.33 21.46
N LEU A 65 -20.40 -27.24 21.55
CA LEU A 65 -21.28 -28.41 21.72
C LEU A 65 -21.32 -29.31 20.47
N GLN A 66 -21.28 -28.72 19.26
CA GLN A 66 -21.17 -29.47 18.01
C GLN A 66 -19.87 -30.28 17.96
N GLU A 67 -18.76 -29.68 18.37
CA GLU A 67 -17.49 -30.39 18.48
C GLU A 67 -17.61 -31.55 19.47
N ILE A 68 -18.13 -31.33 20.67
CA ILE A 68 -18.33 -32.37 21.69
C ILE A 68 -19.17 -33.52 21.15
N ALA A 69 -20.30 -33.22 20.50
CA ALA A 69 -21.18 -34.23 19.92
C ALA A 69 -20.50 -35.05 18.80
N ARG A 70 -19.47 -34.48 18.14
CA ARG A 70 -18.69 -35.13 17.10
C ARG A 70 -17.57 -36.01 17.66
N VAL A 71 -16.90 -35.58 18.72
CA VAL A 71 -15.65 -36.22 19.21
C VAL A 71 -15.84 -37.15 20.40
N VAL A 72 -16.89 -36.97 21.20
CA VAL A 72 -17.18 -37.80 22.37
C VAL A 72 -18.10 -38.97 21.97
N PRO A 73 -17.92 -40.20 22.50
CA PRO A 73 -18.75 -41.35 22.15
C PRO A 73 -20.25 -41.07 22.31
N THR A 74 -21.06 -41.51 21.34
CA THR A 74 -22.51 -41.23 21.27
C THR A 74 -23.25 -41.59 22.57
N ALA A 75 -22.88 -42.69 23.22
CA ALA A 75 -23.46 -43.11 24.51
C ALA A 75 -23.15 -42.10 25.63
N ALA A 76 -21.93 -41.57 25.68
CA ALA A 76 -21.55 -40.54 26.63
C ALA A 76 -22.21 -39.19 26.29
N VAL A 77 -22.30 -38.81 25.01
CA VAL A 77 -23.04 -37.60 24.57
C VAL A 77 -24.51 -37.65 24.97
N ALA A 78 -25.15 -38.82 24.91
CA ALA A 78 -26.53 -38.99 25.36
C ALA A 78 -26.69 -38.71 26.87
N GLU A 79 -25.69 -39.02 27.69
CA GLU A 79 -25.67 -38.65 29.12
C GLU A 79 -25.34 -37.16 29.31
N LEU A 80 -24.38 -36.61 28.55
CA LEU A 80 -24.00 -35.20 28.63
C LEU A 80 -25.17 -34.27 28.28
N ARG A 81 -26.01 -34.63 27.29
CA ARG A 81 -27.21 -33.86 26.90
C ARG A 81 -28.26 -33.75 28.00
N LYS A 82 -28.18 -34.59 29.05
CA LYS A 82 -29.04 -34.50 30.23
C LYS A 82 -28.59 -33.43 31.23
N VAL A 83 -27.41 -32.82 31.03
CA VAL A 83 -26.87 -31.76 31.87
C VAL A 83 -27.47 -30.42 31.42
N PRO A 84 -28.23 -29.71 32.28
CA PRO A 84 -28.70 -28.37 31.95
C PRO A 84 -27.53 -27.38 31.87
N LEU A 85 -27.58 -26.48 30.91
CA LEU A 85 -26.64 -25.38 30.73
C LEU A 85 -27.33 -24.06 31.10
N TRP A 86 -26.60 -23.14 31.72
CA TRP A 86 -27.15 -21.89 32.22
C TRP A 86 -26.28 -20.70 31.80
N PHE A 87 -26.88 -19.72 31.13
CA PHE A 87 -26.25 -18.40 30.93
C PHE A 87 -26.77 -17.47 32.03
N SER A 88 -25.87 -17.05 32.92
CA SER A 88 -26.18 -16.20 34.08
C SER A 88 -25.42 -14.87 34.02
N PRO A 89 -25.97 -13.78 34.57
CA PRO A 89 -25.22 -12.55 34.81
C PRO A 89 -24.01 -12.75 35.73
N GLU A 90 -23.00 -11.89 35.60
CA GLU A 90 -21.83 -11.88 36.49
C GLU A 90 -22.24 -11.55 37.94
N TYR A 91 -21.72 -12.29 38.92
CA TYR A 91 -21.95 -11.99 40.35
C TYR A 91 -20.96 -10.93 40.85
N PRO A 92 -21.40 -9.89 41.58
CA PRO A 92 -20.50 -8.84 42.09
C PRO A 92 -19.33 -9.40 42.91
N GLY A 93 -18.11 -9.04 42.54
CA GLY A 93 -16.88 -9.46 43.24
C GLY A 93 -16.43 -10.90 42.97
N VAL A 94 -17.11 -11.63 42.07
CA VAL A 94 -16.74 -12.99 41.65
C VAL A 94 -16.17 -12.93 40.23
N GLN A 95 -15.08 -13.65 39.98
CA GLN A 95 -14.53 -13.70 38.62
C GLN A 95 -15.46 -14.48 37.67
N PRO A 96 -15.80 -13.93 36.48
CA PRO A 96 -16.65 -14.61 35.51
C PRO A 96 -15.99 -15.88 34.97
N ARG A 97 -16.71 -17.00 34.97
CA ARG A 97 -16.23 -18.32 34.54
C ARG A 97 -17.35 -19.25 34.10
N ALA A 98 -16.98 -20.38 33.51
CA ALA A 98 -17.83 -21.57 33.46
C ALA A 98 -17.61 -22.40 34.74
N GLU A 99 -18.64 -23.04 35.26
CA GLU A 99 -18.51 -23.92 36.43
C GLU A 99 -19.64 -24.97 36.52
N TYR A 100 -19.28 -26.22 36.83
CA TYR A 100 -20.20 -27.29 37.17
C TYR A 100 -20.59 -27.29 38.66
N HIS A 101 -21.88 -27.47 38.95
CA HIS A 101 -22.43 -27.42 40.31
C HIS A 101 -22.87 -28.81 40.81
N PRO A 102 -22.07 -29.54 41.62
CA PRO A 102 -22.37 -30.92 42.00
C PRO A 102 -23.45 -31.09 43.07
N GLY A 103 -23.84 -30.01 43.77
CA GLY A 103 -24.83 -30.08 44.84
C GLY A 103 -25.42 -28.72 45.25
N ALA A 104 -26.68 -28.72 45.69
CA ALA A 104 -27.45 -27.50 46.02
C ALA A 104 -26.98 -26.77 47.30
N GLY A 105 -26.16 -27.40 48.15
CA GLY A 105 -25.68 -26.81 49.42
C GLY A 105 -24.85 -25.55 49.21
N TRP A 106 -23.78 -25.66 48.42
CA TRP A 106 -22.89 -24.52 48.12
C TRP A 106 -23.61 -23.40 47.38
N LEU A 107 -24.54 -23.75 46.47
CA LEU A 107 -25.38 -22.78 45.77
C LEU A 107 -26.19 -21.93 46.75
N ARG A 108 -26.86 -22.55 47.74
CA ARG A 108 -27.58 -21.83 48.80
C ARG A 108 -26.66 -20.93 49.63
N ASP A 109 -25.51 -21.47 50.05
CA ASP A 109 -24.55 -20.73 50.89
C ASP A 109 -23.94 -19.52 50.18
N ASN A 110 -23.86 -19.56 48.84
CA ASN A 110 -23.33 -18.48 47.99
C ASN A 110 -24.43 -17.66 47.30
N LYS A 111 -25.69 -17.78 47.75
CA LYS A 111 -26.85 -17.04 47.22
C LYS A 111 -27.07 -17.21 45.70
N ARG A 112 -26.73 -18.37 45.17
CA ARG A 112 -27.03 -18.78 43.79
C ARG A 112 -28.29 -19.63 43.75
N ASP A 113 -28.90 -19.74 42.57
CA ASP A 113 -30.12 -20.52 42.37
C ASP A 113 -29.87 -22.02 42.63
N PRO A 114 -30.49 -22.64 43.65
CA PRO A 114 -30.33 -24.07 43.93
C PRO A 114 -30.83 -24.98 42.81
N ALA A 115 -31.65 -24.47 41.86
CA ALA A 115 -32.10 -25.22 40.69
C ALA A 115 -30.96 -25.57 39.72
N MET A 116 -29.78 -24.95 39.86
CA MET A 116 -28.57 -25.28 39.09
C MET A 116 -27.84 -26.52 39.62
N GLU A 117 -28.38 -27.24 40.60
CA GLU A 117 -27.80 -28.51 41.05
C GLU A 117 -27.67 -29.51 39.88
N LYS A 118 -26.46 -30.06 39.72
CA LYS A 118 -26.02 -30.92 38.61
C LYS A 118 -26.10 -30.27 37.23
N ALA A 119 -25.99 -28.94 37.15
CA ALA A 119 -25.95 -28.14 35.93
C ALA A 119 -24.60 -27.42 35.75
N ILE A 120 -24.38 -26.86 34.56
CA ILE A 120 -23.21 -26.00 34.25
C ILE A 120 -23.69 -24.56 34.10
N GLU A 121 -23.02 -23.64 34.79
CA GLU A 121 -23.30 -22.20 34.74
C GLU A 121 -22.16 -21.45 34.04
N PHE A 122 -22.52 -20.63 33.06
CA PHE A 122 -21.64 -19.70 32.38
C PHE A 122 -21.97 -18.27 32.82
N THR A 123 -21.08 -17.68 33.60
CA THR A 123 -21.13 -16.25 33.99
C THR A 123 -20.21 -15.39 33.13
N ASN A 124 -19.33 -16.01 32.33
CA ASN A 124 -18.36 -15.38 31.45
C ASN A 124 -18.92 -14.93 30.09
N VAL A 125 -20.25 -14.78 29.94
CA VAL A 125 -20.94 -14.47 28.66
C VAL A 125 -20.33 -13.27 27.93
N ARG A 126 -19.99 -12.19 28.63
CA ARG A 126 -19.38 -10.99 28.04
C ARG A 126 -17.98 -11.20 27.48
N ILE A 127 -17.24 -12.16 28.02
CA ILE A 127 -15.85 -12.47 27.64
C ILE A 127 -15.73 -13.84 26.97
N PHE A 128 -16.86 -14.44 26.56
CA PHE A 128 -16.94 -15.83 26.09
C PHE A 128 -15.97 -16.08 24.93
N GLU A 129 -15.92 -15.17 23.95
CA GLU A 129 -15.00 -15.27 22.81
C GLU A 129 -13.51 -15.24 23.21
N ARG A 130 -13.16 -14.41 24.20
CA ARG A 130 -11.79 -14.38 24.72
C ARG A 130 -11.47 -15.68 25.44
N GLU A 131 -12.40 -16.23 26.21
CA GLU A 131 -12.22 -17.52 26.87
C GLU A 131 -12.14 -18.67 25.86
N THR A 132 -12.89 -18.66 24.75
CA THR A 132 -12.77 -19.65 23.68
C THR A 132 -11.39 -19.61 23.02
N LYS A 133 -10.75 -18.43 22.92
CA LYS A 133 -9.37 -18.34 22.40
C LYS A 133 -8.34 -18.90 23.38
N ARG A 134 -8.58 -18.75 24.69
CA ARG A 134 -7.70 -19.28 25.74
C ARG A 134 -7.88 -20.78 25.91
N MET A 135 -9.12 -21.23 26.08
CA MET A 135 -9.56 -22.62 26.21
C MET A 135 -10.51 -22.95 25.05
N PRO A 136 -10.02 -23.60 23.97
CA PRO A 136 -10.79 -23.87 22.75
C PRO A 136 -12.18 -24.49 23.00
N ASN A 137 -12.29 -25.40 23.98
CA ASN A 137 -13.55 -26.04 24.34
C ASN A 137 -13.76 -26.18 25.85
N PHE A 138 -13.83 -25.05 26.57
CA PHE A 138 -14.10 -25.07 28.02
C PHE A 138 -15.50 -25.62 28.38
N ALA A 139 -16.46 -25.69 27.46
CA ALA A 139 -17.71 -26.40 27.71
C ALA A 139 -17.47 -27.92 27.91
N LEU A 140 -16.52 -28.51 27.18
CA LEU A 140 -16.12 -29.91 27.37
C LEU A 140 -15.50 -30.13 28.75
N HIS A 141 -14.70 -29.19 29.24
CA HIS A 141 -14.14 -29.22 30.59
C HIS A 141 -15.23 -29.41 31.65
N GLU A 142 -16.22 -28.53 31.65
CA GLU A 142 -17.31 -28.56 32.62
C GLU A 142 -18.23 -29.78 32.43
N LEU A 143 -18.43 -30.21 31.18
CA LEU A 143 -19.17 -31.44 30.87
C LEU A 143 -18.41 -32.70 31.31
N ALA A 144 -17.08 -32.67 31.35
CA ALA A 144 -16.28 -33.76 31.92
C ALA A 144 -16.46 -33.85 33.44
N HIS A 145 -16.54 -32.72 34.16
CA HIS A 145 -16.94 -32.72 35.57
C HIS A 145 -18.33 -33.32 35.77
N ALA A 146 -19.29 -32.93 34.92
CA ALA A 146 -20.64 -33.48 34.97
C ALA A 146 -20.70 -34.98 34.69
N TYR A 147 -19.92 -35.47 33.72
CA TYR A 147 -19.82 -36.90 33.41
C TYR A 147 -19.18 -37.70 34.56
N HIS A 148 -18.11 -37.17 35.13
CA HIS A 148 -17.42 -37.76 36.28
C HIS A 148 -18.35 -37.87 37.49
N ASP A 149 -19.15 -36.86 37.79
CA ASP A 149 -20.09 -36.88 38.91
C ASP A 149 -21.32 -37.79 38.66
N ARG A 150 -21.91 -37.70 37.46
CA ARG A 150 -23.25 -38.26 37.18
C ARG A 150 -23.22 -39.67 36.59
N VAL A 151 -22.15 -40.03 35.87
CA VAL A 151 -22.12 -41.25 35.05
C VAL A 151 -21.12 -42.26 35.58
N LEU A 152 -19.93 -41.82 35.97
CA LEU A 152 -18.88 -42.74 36.42
C LEU A 152 -19.22 -43.40 37.76
N ALA A 153 -18.81 -44.66 37.90
CA ALA A 153 -18.98 -45.40 39.14
C ALA A 153 -18.32 -44.65 40.31
N LYS A 154 -19.08 -44.46 41.40
CA LYS A 154 -18.72 -43.68 42.60
C LYS A 154 -18.55 -42.16 42.37
N GLY A 155 -18.94 -41.63 41.22
CA GLY A 155 -18.87 -40.20 40.93
C GLY A 155 -17.46 -39.64 41.10
N PHE A 156 -17.34 -38.45 41.71
CA PHE A 156 -16.05 -37.85 42.12
C PHE A 156 -15.20 -38.68 43.10
N ARG A 157 -15.70 -39.83 43.59
CA ARG A 157 -14.92 -40.80 44.37
C ARG A 157 -14.47 -41.99 43.53
N ASN A 158 -14.39 -41.84 42.20
CA ASN A 158 -13.92 -42.89 41.31
C ASN A 158 -12.47 -43.29 41.65
N ASP A 159 -12.26 -44.57 41.94
CA ASP A 159 -10.98 -45.07 42.43
C ASP A 159 -9.88 -45.05 41.36
N GLU A 160 -10.24 -45.22 40.08
CA GLU A 160 -9.29 -45.23 38.95
C GLU A 160 -8.72 -43.84 38.69
N ILE A 161 -9.58 -42.83 38.63
CA ILE A 161 -9.17 -41.43 38.46
C ILE A 161 -8.32 -40.98 39.65
N LYS A 162 -8.73 -41.33 40.89
CA LYS A 162 -7.96 -41.01 42.09
C LYS A 162 -6.58 -41.67 42.08
N ALA A 163 -6.49 -42.94 41.70
CA ALA A 163 -5.22 -43.64 41.60
C ALA A 163 -4.32 -43.05 40.50
N GLY A 164 -4.88 -42.71 39.34
CA GLY A 164 -4.17 -42.04 38.24
C GLY A 164 -3.60 -40.68 38.66
N PHE A 165 -4.42 -39.86 39.33
CA PHE A 165 -4.02 -38.57 39.86
C PHE A 165 -2.85 -38.66 40.85
N GLU A 166 -2.93 -39.54 41.86
CA GLU A 166 -1.87 -39.67 42.87
C GLU A 166 -0.55 -40.15 42.25
N LYS A 167 -0.61 -41.01 41.22
CA LYS A 167 0.56 -41.43 40.45
C LYS A 167 1.15 -40.29 39.63
N ALA A 168 0.32 -39.56 38.86
CA ALA A 168 0.78 -38.42 38.06
C ALA A 168 1.41 -37.32 38.94
N LYS A 169 0.84 -37.11 40.14
CA LYS A 169 1.35 -36.19 41.15
C LYS A 169 2.68 -36.65 41.73
N THR A 170 2.81 -37.93 42.05
CA THR A 170 4.07 -38.51 42.56
C THR A 170 5.18 -38.47 41.51
N LYS A 171 4.84 -38.66 40.23
CA LYS A 171 5.77 -38.59 39.09
C LYS A 171 6.09 -37.16 38.64
N GLY A 172 5.39 -36.15 39.16
CA GLY A 172 5.58 -34.74 38.78
C GLY A 172 5.26 -34.43 37.31
N LEU A 173 4.41 -35.24 36.65
CA LEU A 173 4.14 -35.14 35.20
C LEU A 173 3.60 -33.77 34.79
N TYR A 174 2.93 -33.08 35.70
CA TYR A 174 2.22 -31.82 35.47
C TYR A 174 2.77 -30.66 36.31
N ASP A 175 3.92 -30.82 36.98
CA ASP A 175 4.47 -29.76 37.85
C ASP A 175 5.06 -28.58 37.07
N LEU A 176 5.47 -28.80 35.81
CA LEU A 176 6.01 -27.76 34.93
C LEU A 176 5.73 -28.06 33.46
N VAL A 177 4.59 -27.60 32.94
CA VAL A 177 4.13 -27.79 31.56
C VAL A 177 3.84 -26.46 30.89
N GLU A 178 3.83 -26.42 29.55
CA GLU A 178 3.48 -25.20 28.82
C GLU A 178 1.98 -24.91 28.94
N GLN A 179 1.62 -23.66 29.25
CA GLN A 179 0.26 -23.11 29.13
C GLN A 179 0.23 -22.06 28.01
N ARG A 180 -0.84 -22.05 27.20
CA ARG A 180 -1.07 -21.06 26.12
C ARG A 180 -2.17 -20.08 26.53
N PHE A 181 -1.97 -18.77 26.37
CA PHE A 181 -2.87 -17.71 26.89
C PHE A 181 -3.88 -17.14 25.87
N GLY A 182 -4.07 -17.79 24.72
CA GLY A 182 -5.04 -17.39 23.68
C GLY A 182 -4.70 -16.11 22.89
N ASP A 183 -3.69 -15.34 23.31
CA ASP A 183 -3.12 -14.17 22.64
C ASP A 183 -1.76 -14.46 21.96
N GLY A 184 -1.42 -15.75 21.83
CA GLY A 184 -0.16 -16.23 21.26
C GLY A 184 0.99 -16.32 22.27
N ARG A 185 0.84 -15.85 23.51
CA ARG A 185 1.85 -16.05 24.56
C ARG A 185 1.75 -17.46 25.16
N SER A 186 2.89 -17.99 25.62
CA SER A 186 2.95 -19.20 26.44
C SER A 186 3.91 -19.06 27.62
N ALA A 187 3.69 -19.85 28.67
CA ALA A 187 4.55 -19.91 29.85
C ALA A 187 4.63 -21.33 30.41
N LYS A 188 5.75 -21.68 31.07
CA LYS A 188 5.86 -22.93 31.81
C LYS A 188 5.33 -22.75 33.23
N VAL A 189 4.28 -23.48 33.57
CA VAL A 189 3.55 -23.37 34.84
C VAL A 189 3.17 -24.75 35.35
N LYS A 190 2.73 -24.83 36.61
CA LYS A 190 2.11 -26.04 37.15
C LYS A 190 0.72 -26.20 36.52
N ALA A 191 0.43 -27.36 35.92
CA ALA A 191 -0.82 -27.58 35.22
C ALA A 191 -2.01 -27.60 36.20
N TYR A 192 -3.15 -27.10 35.75
CA TYR A 192 -4.37 -27.09 36.56
C TYR A 192 -4.86 -28.51 36.91
N ALA A 193 -4.57 -29.47 36.02
CA ALA A 193 -4.85 -30.90 36.17
C ALA A 193 -4.35 -31.51 37.50
N ILE A 194 -3.31 -30.95 38.14
CA ILE A 194 -2.75 -31.54 39.38
C ILE A 194 -3.32 -30.93 40.67
N THR A 195 -4.37 -30.12 40.55
CA THR A 195 -5.07 -29.52 41.70
C THR A 195 -5.81 -30.58 42.52
N ASN A 196 -6.61 -31.42 41.86
CA ASN A 196 -7.35 -32.52 42.48
C ASN A 196 -7.76 -33.55 41.39
N PRO A 197 -8.29 -34.73 41.76
CA PRO A 197 -8.68 -35.76 40.79
C PRO A 197 -9.77 -35.35 39.79
N MET A 198 -10.60 -34.35 40.12
CA MET A 198 -11.66 -33.87 39.22
C MET A 198 -11.06 -33.05 38.08
N GLU A 199 -10.19 -32.09 38.40
CA GLU A 199 -9.48 -31.28 37.38
C GLU A 199 -8.55 -32.12 36.53
N TYR A 200 -7.92 -33.13 37.13
CA TYR A 200 -7.12 -34.10 36.39
C TYR A 200 -7.91 -34.81 35.29
N PHE A 201 -9.13 -35.23 35.59
CA PHE A 201 -10.01 -35.87 34.63
C PHE A 201 -10.51 -34.89 33.56
N ALA A 202 -10.90 -33.67 33.93
CA ALA A 202 -11.43 -32.68 33.00
C ALA A 202 -10.39 -32.19 31.99
N GLU A 203 -9.23 -31.74 32.47
CA GLU A 203 -8.11 -31.27 31.63
C GLU A 203 -7.59 -32.33 30.66
N CYS A 204 -7.42 -33.57 31.15
CA CYS A 204 -7.01 -34.66 30.27
C CYS A 204 -8.13 -35.08 29.30
N SER A 205 -9.40 -34.90 29.64
CA SER A 205 -10.51 -35.14 28.70
C SER A 205 -10.55 -34.09 27.58
N GLU A 206 -10.22 -32.83 27.87
CA GLU A 206 -10.03 -31.79 26.85
C GLU A 206 -8.92 -32.17 25.87
N ALA A 207 -7.75 -32.55 26.37
CA ALA A 207 -6.65 -33.02 25.52
C ALA A 207 -7.02 -34.28 24.71
N PHE A 208 -7.83 -35.18 25.29
CA PHE A 208 -8.18 -36.46 24.66
C PHE A 208 -9.19 -36.33 23.51
N PHE A 209 -10.10 -35.36 23.59
CA PHE A 209 -11.20 -35.19 22.63
C PHE A 209 -11.13 -33.90 21.81
N SER A 210 -10.44 -32.87 22.30
CA SER A 210 -10.29 -31.55 21.67
C SER A 210 -8.87 -31.00 21.88
N THR A 211 -8.71 -29.71 22.16
CA THR A 211 -7.44 -29.04 22.44
C THR A 211 -7.44 -28.43 23.84
N ASN A 212 -6.48 -28.84 24.67
CA ASN A 212 -6.28 -28.26 26.01
C ASN A 212 -5.46 -26.96 25.98
N ASP A 213 -5.55 -26.11 27.01
CA ASP A 213 -4.72 -24.91 27.16
C ASP A 213 -3.42 -25.16 27.95
N PHE A 214 -3.35 -26.26 28.71
CA PHE A 214 -2.12 -26.80 29.29
C PHE A 214 -1.61 -28.02 28.52
N PHE A 215 -0.30 -28.15 28.37
CA PHE A 215 0.32 -29.35 27.80
C PHE A 215 0.06 -30.57 28.70
N PRO A 216 -0.33 -31.73 28.16
CA PRO A 216 -0.48 -32.06 26.74
C PRO A 216 -1.71 -31.41 26.10
N PHE A 217 -1.52 -30.80 24.93
CA PHE A 217 -2.58 -30.04 24.25
C PHE A 217 -3.49 -30.94 23.40
N THR A 218 -2.96 -32.05 22.88
CA THR A 218 -3.69 -32.94 21.96
C THR A 218 -3.69 -34.39 22.43
N ARG A 219 -4.54 -35.21 21.80
CA ARG A 219 -4.72 -36.62 22.12
C ARG A 219 -3.43 -37.42 21.98
N GLU A 220 -2.65 -37.14 20.94
CA GLU A 220 -1.36 -37.81 20.67
C GLU A 220 -0.30 -37.43 21.70
N GLN A 221 -0.34 -36.18 22.18
CA GLN A 221 0.57 -35.71 23.22
C GLN A 221 0.20 -36.33 24.56
N LEU A 222 -1.10 -36.43 24.88
CA LEU A 222 -1.57 -37.09 26.10
C LEU A 222 -1.17 -38.58 26.10
N ALA A 223 -1.35 -39.29 24.99
CA ALA A 223 -0.95 -40.69 24.86
C ALA A 223 0.55 -40.92 25.13
N LYS A 224 1.41 -39.92 24.85
CA LYS A 224 2.86 -39.99 25.09
C LYS A 224 3.25 -39.52 26.49
N HIS A 225 2.61 -38.46 26.98
CA HIS A 225 2.98 -37.80 28.23
C HIS A 225 2.39 -38.50 29.46
N ASP A 226 1.12 -38.92 29.38
CA ASP A 226 0.44 -39.70 30.40
C ASP A 226 -0.33 -40.89 29.79
N PRO A 227 0.38 -41.95 29.38
CA PRO A 227 -0.23 -43.12 28.77
C PRO A 227 -1.19 -43.87 29.71
N GLU A 228 -0.98 -43.80 31.04
CA GLU A 228 -1.87 -44.42 32.02
C GLU A 228 -3.22 -43.69 32.04
N MET A 229 -3.20 -42.36 32.04
CA MET A 229 -4.43 -41.56 31.95
C MET A 229 -5.13 -41.73 30.61
N PHE A 230 -4.37 -41.84 29.52
CA PHE A 230 -4.91 -42.08 28.18
C PHE A 230 -5.74 -43.37 28.10
N GLU A 231 -5.25 -44.48 28.65
CA GLU A 231 -6.00 -45.76 28.70
C GLU A 231 -7.17 -45.72 29.70
N THR A 232 -7.00 -44.99 30.81
CA THR A 232 -8.07 -44.75 31.79
C THR A 232 -9.24 -43.99 31.12
N LEU A 233 -8.95 -42.93 30.35
CA LEU A 233 -9.96 -42.16 29.63
C LEU A 233 -10.67 -42.98 28.54
N LYS A 234 -9.94 -43.81 27.79
CA LYS A 234 -10.56 -44.74 26.84
C LYS A 234 -11.61 -45.62 27.52
N THR A 235 -11.26 -46.18 28.68
CA THR A 235 -12.15 -47.08 29.41
C THR A 235 -13.35 -46.34 29.98
N LEU A 236 -13.12 -45.23 30.69
CA LEU A 236 -14.16 -44.50 31.42
C LEU A 236 -15.16 -43.78 30.51
N TRP A 237 -14.72 -43.28 29.35
CA TRP A 237 -15.63 -42.67 28.37
C TRP A 237 -16.31 -43.70 27.45
N GLY A 238 -16.03 -45.00 27.62
CA GLY A 238 -16.62 -46.07 26.82
C GLY A 238 -16.10 -46.09 25.38
N CYS A 239 -14.86 -45.67 25.15
CA CYS A 239 -14.18 -45.83 23.87
C CYS A 239 -13.75 -47.32 23.74
N ALA A 240 -14.57 -48.16 23.10
CA ALA A 240 -14.24 -49.56 22.89
C ALA A 240 -12.88 -49.73 22.17
N ALA A 241 -12.07 -50.68 22.63
CA ALA A 241 -11.04 -51.28 21.78
C ALA A 241 -11.77 -52.06 20.68
N ASP A 242 -11.49 -51.74 19.41
CA ASP A 242 -12.05 -52.36 18.20
C ASP A 242 -13.40 -51.84 17.65
N ASP A 243 -13.69 -50.54 17.78
CA ASP A 243 -14.69 -49.86 16.92
C ASP A 243 -14.06 -48.77 16.04
N ALA A 244 -12.91 -49.07 15.42
CA ALA A 244 -12.81 -48.69 14.02
C ALA A 244 -13.86 -49.57 13.32
N PRO A 245 -14.89 -49.01 12.66
CA PRO A 245 -15.74 -49.84 11.83
C PRO A 245 -14.80 -50.61 10.91
N PRO A 246 -15.00 -51.91 10.66
CA PRO A 246 -14.22 -52.59 9.65
C PRO A 246 -14.29 -51.69 8.43
N GLN A 247 -13.14 -51.21 7.95
CA GLN A 247 -13.05 -50.67 6.61
C GLN A 247 -13.44 -51.84 5.72
N ARG A 248 -14.75 -52.00 5.50
CA ARG A 248 -15.25 -52.57 4.28
C ARG A 248 -14.53 -51.73 3.22
N ALA A 249 -13.67 -52.37 2.44
CA ALA A 249 -13.09 -51.72 1.27
C ALA A 249 -14.26 -51.02 0.57
N VAL A 250 -14.22 -49.69 0.54
CA VAL A 250 -15.31 -48.87 0.00
C VAL A 250 -15.48 -49.37 -1.44
N SER A 251 -16.58 -50.07 -1.69
CA SER A 251 -16.89 -50.54 -3.02
C SER A 251 -17.47 -49.36 -3.79
N ASP A 252 -17.35 -49.35 -5.11
CA ASP A 252 -17.95 -48.31 -5.95
C ASP A 252 -19.47 -48.18 -5.75
N GLN A 253 -20.12 -49.18 -5.13
CA GLN A 253 -21.55 -49.17 -4.79
C GLN A 253 -21.90 -48.40 -3.50
N ASP A 254 -20.92 -48.00 -2.69
CA ASP A 254 -21.14 -47.29 -1.42
C ASP A 254 -21.25 -45.75 -1.61
N TRP A 255 -21.00 -45.25 -2.81
CA TRP A 255 -21.15 -43.84 -3.19
C TRP A 255 -22.59 -43.55 -3.63
N LYS A 256 -23.29 -42.66 -2.90
CA LYS A 256 -24.68 -42.29 -3.24
C LYS A 256 -24.78 -41.45 -4.50
N HIS A 257 -23.73 -40.69 -4.79
CA HIS A 257 -23.71 -39.76 -5.90
C HIS A 257 -22.39 -39.85 -6.65
N SER A 258 -22.47 -39.75 -7.97
CA SER A 258 -21.32 -39.56 -8.84
C SER A 258 -21.69 -38.69 -10.03
N GLY A 259 -20.70 -38.01 -10.62
CA GLY A 259 -20.91 -37.14 -11.76
C GLY A 259 -19.64 -36.91 -12.56
N SER A 260 -19.81 -36.69 -13.85
CA SER A 260 -18.71 -36.42 -14.78
C SER A 260 -18.43 -34.92 -14.84
N MET A 261 -17.15 -34.56 -14.88
CA MET A 261 -16.63 -33.25 -15.22
C MET A 261 -15.65 -33.40 -16.39
N TRP A 262 -15.50 -32.34 -17.18
CA TRP A 262 -14.70 -32.40 -18.41
C TRP A 262 -13.58 -31.37 -18.38
N LEU A 263 -12.41 -31.78 -18.85
CA LEU A 263 -11.24 -30.93 -19.11
C LEU A 263 -11.24 -30.61 -20.60
N LEU A 264 -11.27 -29.33 -20.94
CA LEU A 264 -11.32 -28.83 -22.30
C LEU A 264 -9.99 -28.13 -22.62
N THR A 265 -9.15 -28.80 -23.40
CA THR A 265 -7.93 -28.21 -23.97
C THR A 265 -8.11 -27.85 -25.45
N THR A 266 -9.34 -27.96 -25.97
CA THR A 266 -9.77 -27.48 -27.30
C THR A 266 -9.79 -25.95 -27.36
N PRO A 267 -9.99 -25.34 -28.55
CA PRO A 267 -10.09 -23.88 -28.69
C PRO A 267 -11.21 -23.23 -27.87
N GLU A 268 -12.24 -23.97 -27.47
CA GLU A 268 -13.29 -23.48 -26.57
C GLU A 268 -12.87 -23.47 -25.09
N GLY A 269 -11.78 -24.15 -24.75
CA GLY A 269 -11.24 -24.30 -23.40
C GLY A 269 -9.90 -23.57 -23.23
N ALA A 270 -8.87 -24.28 -22.78
CA ALA A 270 -7.53 -23.72 -22.57
C ALA A 270 -6.70 -23.54 -23.85
N ASP A 271 -7.18 -24.05 -25.00
CA ASP A 271 -6.54 -23.94 -26.32
C ASP A 271 -5.06 -24.37 -26.33
N LEU A 272 -4.83 -25.66 -26.08
CA LEU A 272 -3.50 -26.26 -26.17
C LEU A 272 -3.29 -26.95 -27.52
N PRO A 273 -2.06 -26.92 -28.09
CA PRO A 273 -1.74 -27.62 -29.34
C PRO A 273 -2.05 -29.13 -29.27
N ALA A 274 -2.50 -29.72 -30.37
CA ALA A 274 -2.98 -31.11 -30.41
C ALA A 274 -1.92 -32.18 -30.08
N ASP A 275 -0.65 -31.88 -30.28
CA ASP A 275 0.51 -32.73 -29.96
C ASP A 275 1.02 -32.55 -28.52
N THR A 276 0.42 -31.65 -27.75
CA THR A 276 0.79 -31.39 -26.36
C THR A 276 0.33 -32.52 -25.44
N THR A 277 1.21 -32.96 -24.54
CA THR A 277 0.90 -33.85 -23.42
C THR A 277 1.51 -33.28 -22.15
N ILE A 278 0.73 -33.19 -21.07
CA ILE A 278 1.12 -32.63 -19.78
C ILE A 278 0.88 -33.69 -18.70
N ASP A 279 1.93 -34.16 -18.04
CA ASP A 279 1.86 -35.26 -17.09
C ASP A 279 1.87 -34.79 -15.61
N GLY A 280 1.03 -35.41 -14.78
CA GLY A 280 0.99 -35.19 -13.34
C GLY A 280 0.53 -33.78 -12.93
N PHE A 281 -0.33 -33.14 -13.72
CA PHE A 281 -0.78 -31.77 -13.51
C PHE A 281 -1.71 -31.64 -12.28
N PRO A 282 -1.42 -30.73 -11.32
CA PRO A 282 -2.36 -30.34 -10.28
C PRO A 282 -3.46 -29.45 -10.87
N LEU A 283 -4.59 -30.06 -11.19
CA LEU A 283 -5.76 -29.40 -11.74
C LEU A 283 -6.60 -28.78 -10.62
N LEU A 284 -6.84 -27.48 -10.69
CA LEU A 284 -7.82 -26.81 -9.83
C LEU A 284 -9.24 -27.07 -10.33
N VAL A 285 -10.04 -27.71 -9.48
CA VAL A 285 -11.47 -27.93 -9.65
C VAL A 285 -12.22 -26.99 -8.71
N ARG A 286 -13.17 -26.22 -9.25
CA ARG A 286 -14.05 -25.35 -8.47
C ARG A 286 -15.45 -25.93 -8.43
N LEU A 287 -15.97 -26.22 -7.24
CA LEU A 287 -17.35 -26.65 -7.04
C LEU A 287 -18.22 -25.44 -6.73
N HIS A 288 -19.47 -25.46 -7.20
CA HIS A 288 -20.43 -24.39 -6.96
C HIS A 288 -21.84 -24.94 -6.80
N ARG A 289 -22.65 -24.33 -5.91
CA ARG A 289 -24.06 -24.71 -5.62
C ARG A 289 -25.00 -24.75 -6.82
N ASP A 290 -24.57 -24.19 -7.94
CA ASP A 290 -25.30 -24.23 -9.21
C ASP A 290 -25.35 -25.65 -9.81
N PHE A 291 -24.38 -26.52 -9.46
CA PHE A 291 -24.29 -27.89 -9.97
C PHE A 291 -23.86 -28.94 -8.94
N PHE A 292 -23.50 -28.52 -7.72
CA PHE A 292 -23.11 -29.40 -6.63
C PHE A 292 -23.89 -29.05 -5.36
N ASP A 293 -24.66 -30.00 -4.82
CA ASP A 293 -25.41 -29.82 -3.58
C ASP A 293 -24.51 -30.13 -2.38
N PHE A 294 -24.04 -29.09 -1.70
CA PHE A 294 -23.13 -29.20 -0.56
C PHE A 294 -23.75 -29.93 0.64
N HIS A 295 -25.08 -30.05 0.72
CA HIS A 295 -25.73 -30.82 1.79
C HIS A 295 -25.64 -32.34 1.57
N GLN A 296 -25.24 -32.78 0.37
CA GLN A 296 -25.05 -34.20 0.05
C GLN A 296 -23.65 -34.71 0.39
N ALA A 297 -22.71 -33.81 0.68
CA ALA A 297 -21.34 -34.14 1.11
C ALA A 297 -21.19 -33.92 2.62
N LYS A 298 -20.12 -34.49 3.19
CA LYS A 298 -19.72 -34.21 4.57
C LYS A 298 -19.27 -32.75 4.73
N PRO A 299 -19.31 -32.22 5.97
CA PRO A 299 -18.59 -30.98 6.29
C PRO A 299 -17.14 -31.08 5.79
N ASN A 300 -16.60 -29.98 5.24
CA ASN A 300 -15.26 -29.88 4.66
C ASN A 300 -14.96 -30.78 3.44
N GLY A 301 -15.95 -31.50 2.89
CA GLY A 301 -15.75 -32.35 1.71
C GLY A 301 -14.96 -33.64 2.00
N ASP A 302 -15.01 -34.15 3.24
CA ASP A 302 -14.27 -35.34 3.67
C ASP A 302 -14.61 -36.62 2.87
N ASP A 303 -15.82 -36.69 2.32
CA ASP A 303 -16.27 -37.79 1.48
C ASP A 303 -16.15 -37.49 -0.02
N LEU A 304 -15.28 -36.57 -0.45
CA LEU A 304 -15.01 -36.41 -1.89
C LEU A 304 -14.06 -37.48 -2.43
N ARG A 305 -14.28 -37.88 -3.68
CA ARG A 305 -13.41 -38.82 -4.40
C ARG A 305 -13.35 -38.50 -5.89
N PHE A 306 -12.16 -38.33 -6.45
CA PHE A 306 -11.94 -38.11 -7.90
C PHE A 306 -11.39 -39.35 -8.61
N SER A 307 -11.90 -39.70 -9.79
CA SER A 307 -11.35 -40.78 -10.62
C SER A 307 -11.21 -40.38 -12.08
N SER A 308 -10.33 -41.08 -12.82
CA SER A 308 -10.28 -40.98 -14.28
C SER A 308 -11.54 -41.58 -14.92
N SER A 309 -11.68 -41.43 -16.24
CA SER A 309 -12.75 -42.07 -17.02
C SER A 309 -12.71 -43.61 -16.98
N THR A 310 -11.54 -44.19 -16.71
CA THR A 310 -11.33 -45.64 -16.56
C THR A 310 -11.54 -46.14 -15.12
N GLY A 311 -11.82 -45.24 -14.17
CA GLY A 311 -12.04 -45.56 -12.76
C GLY A 311 -10.80 -45.49 -11.87
N GLU A 312 -9.65 -45.08 -12.40
CA GLU A 312 -8.42 -44.92 -11.61
C GLU A 312 -8.58 -43.81 -10.58
N ARG A 313 -8.20 -44.07 -9.33
CA ARG A 313 -8.28 -43.13 -8.21
C ARG A 313 -7.29 -41.97 -8.40
N LEU A 314 -7.76 -40.73 -8.27
CA LEU A 314 -6.94 -39.52 -8.35
C LEU A 314 -6.74 -38.90 -6.97
N ALA A 315 -5.50 -38.55 -6.65
CA ALA A 315 -5.16 -37.80 -5.45
C ALA A 315 -5.75 -36.39 -5.51
N TYR A 316 -6.19 -35.86 -4.38
CA TYR A 316 -6.79 -34.53 -4.29
C TYR A 316 -6.45 -33.83 -2.98
N GLN A 317 -6.61 -32.52 -2.97
CA GLN A 317 -6.51 -31.65 -1.80
C GLN A 317 -7.64 -30.64 -1.83
N VAL A 318 -8.42 -30.56 -0.76
CA VAL A 318 -9.36 -29.47 -0.53
C VAL A 318 -8.57 -28.28 0.02
N GLU A 319 -8.48 -27.20 -0.74
CA GLU A 319 -7.84 -25.96 -0.30
C GLU A 319 -8.82 -25.07 0.47
N ASP A 320 -10.02 -24.90 -0.08
CA ASP A 320 -11.09 -24.08 0.50
C ASP A 320 -12.44 -24.78 0.36
N TRP A 321 -13.24 -24.75 1.43
CA TRP A 321 -14.58 -25.33 1.47
C TRP A 321 -15.53 -24.44 2.27
N ASP A 322 -16.45 -23.79 1.56
CA ASP A 322 -17.46 -22.93 2.14
C ASP A 322 -18.85 -23.37 1.66
N ALA A 323 -19.45 -24.30 2.41
CA ALA A 323 -20.79 -24.82 2.12
C ALA A 323 -21.88 -23.76 2.22
N GLU A 324 -21.71 -22.73 3.08
CA GLU A 324 -22.68 -21.64 3.24
C GLU A 324 -22.69 -20.72 2.02
N LYS A 325 -21.51 -20.36 1.51
CA LYS A 325 -21.38 -19.65 0.22
C LYS A 325 -21.68 -20.56 -0.97
N GLY A 326 -21.63 -21.88 -0.77
CA GLY A 326 -21.85 -22.90 -1.78
C GLY A 326 -20.72 -22.94 -2.80
N ALA A 327 -19.47 -22.85 -2.33
CA ALA A 327 -18.27 -22.86 -3.16
C ALA A 327 -17.14 -23.69 -2.51
N ALA A 328 -16.31 -24.32 -3.33
CA ALA A 328 -15.09 -24.98 -2.87
C ALA A 328 -14.02 -24.99 -3.97
N SER A 329 -12.75 -24.99 -3.56
CA SER A 329 -11.57 -25.10 -4.42
C SER A 329 -10.81 -26.38 -4.04
N VAL A 330 -10.65 -27.28 -5.01
CA VAL A 330 -10.04 -28.59 -4.81
C VAL A 330 -8.98 -28.85 -5.88
N TRP A 331 -7.75 -29.11 -5.47
CA TRP A 331 -6.69 -29.56 -6.37
C TRP A 331 -6.79 -31.05 -6.61
N VAL A 332 -6.67 -31.48 -7.86
CA VAL A 332 -6.74 -32.89 -8.26
C VAL A 332 -5.54 -33.19 -9.15
N ARG A 333 -4.75 -34.19 -8.80
CA ARG A 333 -3.60 -34.59 -9.62
C ARG A 333 -4.06 -35.47 -10.78
N VAL A 334 -3.98 -34.93 -11.99
CA VAL A 334 -4.35 -35.63 -13.22
C VAL A 334 -3.10 -36.26 -13.85
N PRO A 335 -3.07 -37.59 -14.10
CA PRO A 335 -1.89 -38.27 -14.61
C PRO A 335 -1.41 -37.75 -15.95
N THR A 336 -2.33 -37.50 -16.89
CA THR A 336 -2.01 -36.98 -18.23
C THR A 336 -3.15 -36.11 -18.75
N ILE A 337 -2.82 -34.90 -19.18
CA ILE A 337 -3.69 -33.98 -19.93
C ILE A 337 -3.19 -33.90 -21.36
N SER A 338 -4.06 -34.22 -22.32
CA SER A 338 -3.77 -34.12 -23.76
C SER A 338 -4.26 -32.78 -24.30
N GLY A 339 -3.49 -32.17 -25.20
CA GLY A 339 -3.89 -30.94 -25.89
C GLY A 339 -4.96 -31.17 -26.95
N ASN A 340 -5.70 -30.11 -27.29
CA ASN A 340 -6.85 -30.14 -28.19
C ASN A 340 -7.82 -31.33 -27.95
N SER A 341 -8.10 -31.62 -26.68
CA SER A 341 -8.83 -32.81 -26.24
C SER A 341 -9.93 -32.45 -25.26
N ARG A 342 -10.84 -33.41 -25.06
CA ARG A 342 -11.90 -33.40 -24.05
C ARG A 342 -11.74 -34.64 -23.20
N GLN A 343 -11.31 -34.45 -21.95
CA GLN A 343 -11.01 -35.55 -21.05
C GLN A 343 -11.99 -35.56 -19.87
N GLU A 344 -12.55 -36.72 -19.57
CA GLU A 344 -13.47 -36.89 -18.44
C GLU A 344 -12.69 -37.19 -17.15
N ILE A 345 -13.08 -36.52 -16.07
CA ILE A 345 -12.84 -36.94 -14.69
C ILE A 345 -14.18 -37.13 -13.99
N ARG A 346 -14.24 -38.03 -13.00
CA ARG A 346 -15.46 -38.29 -12.22
C ARG A 346 -15.28 -37.87 -10.77
N LEU A 347 -16.31 -37.26 -10.21
CA LEU A 347 -16.44 -36.97 -8.79
C LEU A 347 -17.44 -37.96 -8.18
N HIS A 348 -17.13 -38.48 -7.00
CA HIS A 348 -18.00 -39.31 -6.17
C HIS A 348 -18.13 -38.68 -4.78
N TRP A 349 -19.34 -38.69 -4.21
CA TRP A 349 -19.64 -38.13 -2.88
C TRP A 349 -20.88 -38.77 -2.24
N GLY A 350 -21.20 -38.39 -1.01
CA GLY A 350 -22.36 -38.87 -0.27
C GLY A 350 -22.14 -40.21 0.43
N ASN A 351 -20.89 -40.57 0.72
CA ASN A 351 -20.57 -41.75 1.50
C ASN A 351 -20.33 -41.38 2.98
N PRO A 352 -21.31 -41.61 3.87
CA PRO A 352 -21.19 -41.23 5.28
C PRO A 352 -20.09 -42.00 6.02
N ASN A 353 -19.59 -43.12 5.47
CA ASN A 353 -18.54 -43.93 6.06
C ASN A 353 -17.13 -43.56 5.53
N ALA A 354 -17.03 -42.69 4.52
CA ALA A 354 -15.74 -42.28 3.97
C ALA A 354 -15.00 -41.33 4.93
N THR A 355 -13.71 -41.55 5.12
CA THR A 355 -12.80 -40.61 5.81
C THR A 355 -12.18 -39.64 4.80
N SER A 356 -11.69 -38.49 5.25
CA SER A 356 -10.97 -37.55 4.37
C SER A 356 -9.75 -38.22 3.72
N GLU A 357 -9.60 -38.05 2.40
CA GLU A 357 -8.42 -38.41 1.60
C GLU A 357 -7.70 -37.15 1.05
N SER A 358 -8.08 -35.95 1.54
CA SER A 358 -7.46 -34.70 1.15
C SER A 358 -5.99 -34.65 1.60
N ASP A 359 -5.06 -34.62 0.66
CA ASP A 359 -3.63 -34.67 0.91
C ASP A 359 -2.84 -33.85 -0.12
N GLY A 360 -2.35 -32.68 0.31
CA GLY A 360 -1.51 -31.82 -0.53
C GLY A 360 -0.23 -32.47 -0.99
N LYS A 361 0.38 -33.37 -0.19
CA LYS A 361 1.61 -34.09 -0.55
C LYS A 361 1.37 -35.12 -1.63
N ALA A 362 0.16 -35.67 -1.72
CA ALA A 362 -0.20 -36.59 -2.79
C ALA A 362 -0.40 -35.84 -4.12
N VAL A 363 -0.88 -34.61 -4.06
CA VAL A 363 -1.10 -33.73 -5.23
C VAL A 363 0.19 -33.08 -5.72
N PHE A 364 0.96 -32.50 -4.80
CA PHE A 364 2.19 -31.76 -5.06
C PHE A 364 3.36 -32.51 -4.45
N ASN A 365 4.24 -33.06 -5.28
CA ASN A 365 5.46 -33.70 -4.80
C ASN A 365 6.56 -33.76 -5.86
N GLU A 366 7.66 -34.40 -5.47
CA GLU A 366 8.86 -34.52 -6.30
C GLU A 366 8.58 -35.20 -7.66
N SER A 367 7.67 -36.18 -7.70
CA SER A 367 7.39 -36.95 -8.92
C SER A 367 6.65 -36.17 -10.02
N ASN A 368 6.01 -35.05 -9.68
CA ASN A 368 5.52 -34.06 -10.67
C ASN A 368 6.30 -32.72 -10.58
N GLY A 369 7.50 -32.78 -10.01
CA GLY A 369 8.51 -31.71 -10.05
C GLY A 369 8.38 -30.63 -8.99
N PHE A 370 7.41 -30.68 -8.07
CA PHE A 370 7.26 -29.69 -7.00
C PHE A 370 8.20 -30.00 -5.83
N LEU A 371 8.88 -28.96 -5.35
CA LEU A 371 9.69 -29.03 -4.12
C LEU A 371 8.98 -28.36 -2.96
N SER A 372 8.31 -27.23 -3.21
CA SER A 372 7.51 -26.55 -2.20
C SER A 372 6.37 -25.74 -2.83
N VAL A 373 5.24 -25.65 -2.12
CA VAL A 373 4.00 -25.01 -2.57
C VAL A 373 3.32 -24.31 -1.39
N TRP A 374 3.01 -23.02 -1.52
CA TRP A 374 2.24 -22.26 -0.54
C TRP A 374 0.96 -21.73 -1.19
N HIS A 375 -0.20 -22.18 -0.71
CA HIS A 375 -1.50 -21.57 -1.03
C HIS A 375 -1.71 -20.21 -0.34
N MET A 376 -0.78 -19.79 0.52
CA MET A 376 -0.86 -18.50 1.24
C MET A 376 -2.17 -18.30 2.03
N SER A 377 -2.77 -19.42 2.48
CA SER A 377 -4.03 -19.46 3.21
C SER A 377 -3.88 -18.97 4.66
N ASN A 378 -4.95 -19.12 5.47
CA ASN A 378 -4.92 -18.74 6.89
C ASN A 378 -3.77 -19.40 7.65
N GLN A 379 -3.44 -20.65 7.30
CA GLN A 379 -2.24 -21.32 7.77
C GLN A 379 -1.19 -21.29 6.65
N VAL A 380 -0.18 -20.43 6.80
CA VAL A 380 0.92 -20.35 5.85
C VAL A 380 1.84 -21.55 6.04
N GLN A 381 1.75 -22.54 5.14
CA GLN A 381 2.53 -23.76 5.19
C GLN A 381 2.95 -24.23 3.80
N ASP A 382 4.01 -25.07 3.75
CA ASP A 382 4.40 -25.79 2.55
C ASP A 382 3.55 -27.06 2.41
N GLU A 383 2.78 -27.16 1.33
CA GLU A 383 1.86 -28.27 1.06
C GLU A 383 2.55 -29.56 0.65
N VAL A 384 3.79 -29.47 0.14
CA VAL A 384 4.67 -30.64 -0.02
C VAL A 384 5.14 -31.15 1.36
N GLY A 385 5.07 -30.27 2.37
CA GLY A 385 5.44 -30.49 3.77
C GLY A 385 6.88 -30.91 3.96
N THR A 386 7.77 -30.38 3.12
CA THR A 386 9.23 -30.52 3.25
C THR A 386 9.83 -29.42 4.10
N LEU A 387 9.14 -28.27 4.21
CA LEU A 387 9.61 -27.09 4.92
C LEU A 387 8.67 -26.68 6.06
N THR A 388 9.26 -26.18 7.14
CA THR A 388 8.52 -25.43 8.17
C THR A 388 8.55 -23.95 7.80
N SER A 389 7.37 -23.34 7.73
CA SER A 389 7.22 -21.92 7.39
C SER A 389 6.98 -21.09 8.64
N THR A 390 7.54 -19.89 8.67
CA THR A 390 7.30 -18.91 9.74
C THR A 390 6.74 -17.63 9.12
N ASP A 391 5.47 -17.33 9.41
CA ASP A 391 4.82 -16.08 9.02
C ASP A 391 5.21 -14.97 10.01
N ASN A 392 5.92 -13.95 9.53
CA ASN A 392 6.39 -12.83 10.32
C ASN A 392 5.45 -11.62 10.22
N GLY A 393 4.15 -11.83 10.47
CA GLY A 393 3.16 -10.77 10.64
C GLY A 393 2.52 -10.27 9.34
N THR A 394 2.29 -11.17 8.39
CA THR A 394 1.37 -10.92 7.26
C THR A 394 -0.10 -11.00 7.73
N THR A 395 -1.06 -10.65 6.88
CA THR A 395 -2.51 -10.73 7.21
C THR A 395 -3.33 -11.41 6.11
N PRO A 396 -4.44 -12.12 6.40
CA PRO A 396 -5.28 -12.73 5.37
C PRO A 396 -5.92 -11.69 4.44
N THR A 397 -6.09 -12.04 3.17
CA THR A 397 -6.81 -11.25 2.15
C THR A 397 -7.47 -12.16 1.12
N ALA A 398 -8.35 -11.63 0.26
CA ALA A 398 -8.93 -12.42 -0.83
C ALA A 398 -7.86 -12.73 -1.89
N GLY A 399 -7.63 -14.01 -2.15
CA GLY A 399 -6.66 -14.51 -3.12
C GLY A 399 -7.23 -14.73 -4.51
N MET A 400 -6.40 -15.32 -5.37
CA MET A 400 -6.77 -15.75 -6.72
C MET A 400 -7.58 -17.05 -6.71
N ILE A 401 -7.34 -17.92 -5.75
CA ILE A 401 -8.02 -19.22 -5.62
C ILE A 401 -8.81 -19.29 -4.32
N GLY A 402 -8.12 -19.23 -3.19
CA GLY A 402 -8.69 -19.17 -1.85
C GLY A 402 -8.33 -17.88 -1.12
N THR A 403 -7.90 -18.02 0.13
CA THR A 403 -7.35 -16.90 0.92
C THR A 403 -5.87 -16.73 0.60
N ALA A 404 -5.43 -15.49 0.39
CA ALA A 404 -4.03 -15.11 0.18
C ALA A 404 -3.47 -14.37 1.41
N ARG A 405 -2.19 -13.94 1.35
CA ARG A 405 -1.59 -13.05 2.35
C ARG A 405 -1.30 -11.66 1.80
N HIS A 406 -1.71 -10.66 2.55
CA HIS A 406 -1.25 -9.28 2.44
C HIS A 406 0.02 -9.07 3.25
N LEU A 407 1.04 -8.50 2.61
CA LEU A 407 2.32 -8.13 3.20
C LEU A 407 2.39 -6.59 3.26
N PRO A 408 2.44 -5.98 4.47
CA PRO A 408 2.48 -4.51 4.60
C PRO A 408 3.88 -3.88 4.47
N GLY A 409 4.90 -4.65 4.08
CA GLY A 409 6.31 -4.24 4.16
C GLY A 409 6.89 -4.41 5.57
N GLY A 410 8.16 -4.78 5.66
CA GLY A 410 8.83 -5.20 6.89
C GLY A 410 8.32 -6.54 7.47
N LYS A 411 7.40 -7.21 6.78
CA LYS A 411 6.72 -8.46 7.17
C LYS A 411 6.67 -9.41 5.97
N GLY A 412 6.84 -10.70 6.21
CA GLY A 412 6.83 -11.72 5.15
C GLY A 412 7.01 -13.13 5.71
N VAL A 413 7.27 -14.11 4.85
CA VAL A 413 7.32 -15.52 5.23
C VAL A 413 8.76 -16.05 5.09
N PHE A 414 9.25 -16.68 6.14
CA PHE A 414 10.53 -17.40 6.14
C PHE A 414 10.29 -18.89 5.90
N GLY A 415 10.92 -19.44 4.86
CA GLY A 415 10.76 -20.85 4.46
C GLY A 415 11.90 -21.78 4.88
N GLY A 416 12.90 -21.27 5.62
CA GLY A 416 14.05 -22.05 6.11
C GLY A 416 15.41 -21.59 5.56
N ASP A 417 16.48 -21.85 6.31
CA ASP A 417 17.87 -21.45 6.01
C ASP A 417 18.83 -22.63 5.77
N LYS A 418 18.29 -23.86 5.80
CA LYS A 418 19.00 -25.11 5.59
C LYS A 418 18.13 -26.09 4.79
N ILE A 419 17.84 -25.75 3.55
CA ILE A 419 16.99 -26.54 2.65
C ILE A 419 17.88 -27.46 1.79
N PRO A 420 17.95 -28.78 2.06
CA PRO A 420 18.87 -29.68 1.36
C PRO A 420 18.42 -30.04 -0.05
N ASN A 421 17.11 -30.01 -0.32
CA ASN A 421 16.51 -30.58 -1.54
C ASN A 421 16.20 -29.53 -2.62
N TYR A 422 16.67 -28.29 -2.45
CA TYR A 422 16.51 -27.25 -3.47
C TYR A 422 17.58 -27.38 -4.57
N PRO A 423 17.32 -26.86 -5.79
CA PRO A 423 18.25 -26.98 -6.91
C PRO A 423 19.63 -26.38 -6.57
N THR A 424 20.69 -27.09 -6.98
CA THR A 424 22.09 -26.67 -6.78
C THR A 424 22.82 -26.57 -8.12
N GLY A 425 23.96 -25.87 -8.17
CA GLY A 425 24.69 -25.58 -9.39
C GLY A 425 23.82 -24.80 -10.38
N ALA A 426 23.81 -25.28 -11.62
CA ALA A 426 22.97 -24.80 -12.72
C ALA A 426 21.75 -25.70 -12.98
N SER A 427 21.33 -26.47 -11.96
CA SER A 427 20.25 -27.45 -12.13
C SER A 427 18.95 -26.78 -12.61
N PRO A 428 18.19 -27.45 -13.51
CA PRO A 428 16.93 -26.93 -14.01
C PRO A 428 15.93 -26.66 -12.88
N HIS A 429 15.13 -25.61 -13.02
CA HIS A 429 14.09 -25.26 -12.04
C HIS A 429 13.07 -24.26 -12.60
N SER A 430 11.98 -24.09 -11.83
CA SER A 430 11.01 -23.02 -12.03
C SER A 430 10.60 -22.41 -10.69
N THR A 431 10.34 -21.10 -10.67
CA THR A 431 9.83 -20.35 -9.52
C THR A 431 8.59 -19.56 -9.96
N GLU A 432 7.49 -19.65 -9.22
CA GLU A 432 6.22 -19.00 -9.60
C GLU A 432 5.49 -18.37 -8.41
N ALA A 433 4.66 -17.37 -8.71
CA ALA A 433 3.74 -16.73 -7.76
C ALA A 433 2.58 -16.04 -8.50
N TRP A 434 1.43 -15.94 -7.83
CA TRP A 434 0.47 -14.87 -8.07
C TRP A 434 0.77 -13.71 -7.13
N PHE A 435 0.72 -12.48 -7.64
CA PHE A 435 0.94 -11.30 -6.80
C PHE A 435 0.09 -10.11 -7.24
N ARG A 436 -0.25 -9.24 -6.29
CA ARG A 436 -0.92 -7.95 -6.51
C ARG A 436 -0.15 -6.86 -5.77
N PRO A 437 0.75 -6.12 -6.45
CA PRO A 437 1.67 -5.20 -5.77
C PRO A 437 1.02 -3.84 -5.50
N GLU A 438 1.43 -3.16 -4.44
CA GLU A 438 1.05 -1.76 -4.15
C GLU A 438 2.15 -0.76 -4.54
N ARG A 439 3.40 -1.22 -4.70
CA ARG A 439 4.54 -0.42 -5.16
C ARG A 439 5.61 -1.29 -5.83
N PRO A 440 6.42 -0.73 -6.75
CA PRO A 440 7.55 -1.44 -7.34
C PRO A 440 8.80 -1.40 -6.45
N ASN A 441 9.90 -1.95 -6.95
CA ASN A 441 11.19 -2.11 -6.28
C ASN A 441 11.13 -3.00 -5.05
N THR A 442 10.50 -4.15 -5.22
CA THR A 442 10.28 -5.13 -4.15
C THR A 442 10.64 -6.55 -4.59
N THR A 443 10.88 -7.42 -3.62
CA THR A 443 11.21 -8.84 -3.85
C THR A 443 10.00 -9.72 -3.54
N LEU A 444 9.51 -10.47 -4.52
CA LEU A 444 8.37 -11.38 -4.38
C LEU A 444 8.77 -12.68 -3.67
N ILE A 445 9.86 -13.29 -4.12
CA ILE A 445 10.42 -14.53 -3.59
C ILE A 445 11.92 -14.56 -3.88
N ALA A 446 12.71 -15.04 -2.93
CA ALA A 446 14.14 -15.24 -3.10
C ALA A 446 14.61 -16.54 -2.43
N TRP A 447 15.42 -17.32 -3.16
CA TRP A 447 16.02 -18.54 -2.64
C TRP A 447 17.45 -18.79 -3.15
N GLY A 448 18.22 -19.62 -2.42
CA GLY A 448 19.63 -19.94 -2.71
C GLY A 448 20.59 -19.47 -1.61
N ASN A 449 21.73 -18.90 -1.97
CA ASN A 449 22.79 -18.45 -1.05
C ASN A 449 23.31 -17.06 -1.42
N GLU A 450 23.79 -16.32 -0.40
CA GLU A 450 24.37 -14.98 -0.61
C GLU A 450 25.81 -15.07 -1.15
N GLN A 451 25.94 -15.30 -2.45
CA GLN A 451 27.22 -15.33 -3.18
C GLN A 451 26.99 -15.07 -4.67
N ALA A 452 28.05 -14.76 -5.43
CA ALA A 452 28.00 -14.69 -6.89
C ALA A 452 27.40 -16.00 -7.48
N GLN A 453 26.46 -15.86 -8.42
CA GLN A 453 25.73 -16.94 -9.09
C GLN A 453 24.92 -17.84 -8.14
N GLY A 454 24.76 -17.45 -6.87
CA GLY A 454 24.28 -18.35 -5.83
C GLY A 454 22.79 -18.32 -5.53
N LYS A 455 22.01 -17.43 -6.16
CA LYS A 455 20.62 -17.15 -5.76
C LYS A 455 19.70 -16.87 -6.94
N VAL A 456 18.41 -17.02 -6.69
CA VAL A 456 17.29 -16.69 -7.57
C VAL A 456 16.43 -15.68 -6.81
N VAL A 457 16.28 -14.48 -7.35
CA VAL A 457 15.52 -13.38 -6.71
C VAL A 457 14.51 -12.83 -7.71
N MET A 458 13.25 -13.14 -7.51
CA MET A 458 12.15 -12.62 -8.32
C MET A 458 11.71 -11.27 -7.76
N GLN A 459 11.81 -10.22 -8.59
CA GLN A 459 11.52 -8.85 -8.21
C GLN A 459 10.43 -8.24 -9.07
N PHE A 460 9.62 -7.39 -8.45
CA PHE A 460 8.79 -6.42 -9.16
C PHE A 460 9.52 -5.08 -9.10
N HIS A 461 10.10 -4.68 -10.23
CA HIS A 461 11.06 -3.58 -10.32
C HIS A 461 10.48 -2.40 -11.09
N SER A 462 11.10 -1.24 -10.97
CA SER A 462 10.68 -0.01 -11.63
C SER A 462 11.51 0.27 -12.90
N PRO A 463 10.93 0.78 -14.02
CA PRO A 463 9.48 1.01 -14.24
C PRO A 463 8.72 -0.32 -14.12
N PRO A 464 7.42 -0.38 -13.81
CA PRO A 464 6.81 -1.56 -13.19
C PRO A 464 6.88 -2.80 -14.09
N HIS A 465 7.83 -3.71 -13.85
CA HIS A 465 8.06 -4.93 -14.63
C HIS A 465 8.64 -6.04 -13.75
N ILE A 466 8.59 -7.30 -14.21
CA ILE A 466 9.26 -8.41 -13.53
C ILE A 466 10.74 -8.42 -13.88
N ARG A 467 11.59 -8.60 -12.88
CA ARG A 467 13.01 -8.84 -13.06
C ARG A 467 13.43 -10.05 -12.24
N MET A 468 14.18 -10.95 -12.86
CA MET A 468 14.90 -12.00 -12.16
C MET A 468 16.35 -11.57 -11.96
N ASP A 469 16.75 -11.39 -10.70
CA ASP A 469 18.14 -11.12 -10.33
C ASP A 469 18.80 -12.38 -9.74
N CYS A 470 19.53 -13.06 -10.60
CA CYS A 470 20.36 -14.22 -10.32
C CYS A 470 21.85 -13.86 -10.19
N TYR A 471 22.16 -12.63 -9.75
CA TYR A 471 23.46 -12.10 -9.34
C TYR A 471 24.71 -12.67 -10.05
N PHE A 472 25.21 -11.96 -11.06
CA PHE A 472 26.39 -12.33 -11.88
C PHE A 472 26.28 -13.68 -12.61
N SER A 473 25.06 -14.13 -12.93
CA SER A 473 24.83 -15.34 -13.73
C SER A 473 23.96 -15.06 -14.96
N GLY A 474 23.90 -16.03 -15.87
CA GLY A 474 22.96 -16.09 -16.99
C GLY A 474 21.56 -16.49 -16.59
N GLY A 475 21.27 -16.62 -15.29
CA GLY A 475 19.91 -16.67 -14.77
C GLY A 475 19.20 -15.32 -14.85
N ASN A 476 19.92 -14.20 -15.00
CA ASN A 476 19.34 -12.87 -15.09
C ASN A 476 18.43 -12.73 -16.31
N VAL A 477 17.22 -12.22 -16.11
CA VAL A 477 16.26 -11.93 -17.20
C VAL A 477 15.29 -10.84 -16.73
N GLY A 478 14.94 -9.91 -17.61
CA GLY A 478 13.93 -8.89 -17.37
C GLY A 478 12.73 -9.12 -18.29
N GLY A 479 11.53 -8.88 -17.77
CA GLY A 479 10.30 -8.81 -18.54
C GLY A 479 10.22 -7.53 -19.38
N ALA A 480 9.60 -7.62 -20.55
CA ALA A 480 9.42 -6.48 -21.45
C ALA A 480 8.14 -5.69 -21.16
N SER A 481 7.11 -6.36 -20.62
CA SER A 481 5.80 -5.74 -20.39
C SER A 481 5.75 -4.97 -19.07
N ARG A 482 5.02 -3.85 -19.10
CA ARG A 482 4.64 -3.14 -17.88
C ARG A 482 3.58 -3.95 -17.13
N VAL A 483 3.84 -4.26 -15.87
CA VAL A 483 2.90 -4.89 -14.95
C VAL A 483 2.23 -3.80 -14.11
N PRO A 484 0.89 -3.63 -14.18
CA PRO A 484 0.19 -2.61 -13.43
C PRO A 484 0.24 -2.87 -11.91
N VAL A 485 0.34 -1.79 -11.14
CA VAL A 485 0.18 -1.82 -9.68
C VAL A 485 -1.30 -1.99 -9.35
N GLY A 486 -1.62 -2.81 -8.36
CA GLY A 486 -2.99 -3.04 -7.88
C GLY A 486 -3.76 -4.16 -8.57
N ASP A 487 -3.21 -4.82 -9.60
CA ASP A 487 -3.84 -5.95 -10.29
C ASP A 487 -3.12 -7.28 -9.97
N TRP A 488 -3.89 -8.38 -9.91
CA TRP A 488 -3.32 -9.73 -9.80
C TRP A 488 -2.59 -10.13 -11.08
N THR A 489 -1.35 -10.58 -10.93
CA THR A 489 -0.50 -11.04 -12.02
C THR A 489 0.11 -12.39 -11.68
N HIS A 490 0.05 -13.34 -12.61
CA HIS A 490 0.75 -14.61 -12.53
C HIS A 490 2.13 -14.47 -13.15
N VAL A 491 3.17 -14.86 -12.43
CA VAL A 491 4.55 -14.82 -12.92
C VAL A 491 5.22 -16.18 -12.75
N VAL A 492 5.89 -16.65 -13.80
CA VAL A 492 6.71 -17.86 -13.76
C VAL A 492 8.10 -17.54 -14.33
N HIS A 493 9.12 -17.89 -13.57
CA HIS A 493 10.51 -17.93 -14.03
C HIS A 493 10.91 -19.38 -14.28
N THR A 494 11.56 -19.63 -15.41
CA THR A 494 12.15 -20.94 -15.71
C THR A 494 13.63 -20.79 -16.03
N TYR A 495 14.42 -21.76 -15.57
CA TYR A 495 15.86 -21.78 -15.80
C TYR A 495 16.37 -23.18 -16.10
N ARG A 496 17.26 -23.25 -17.09
CA ARG A 496 18.24 -24.32 -17.28
C ARG A 496 19.54 -23.69 -17.75
N GLU A 497 20.64 -24.43 -17.71
CA GLU A 497 21.92 -23.91 -18.21
C GLU A 497 21.78 -23.38 -19.65
N GLY A 498 22.14 -22.10 -19.85
CA GLY A 498 22.05 -21.41 -21.13
C GLY A 498 20.68 -20.81 -21.48
N GLU A 499 19.66 -20.96 -20.64
CA GLU A 499 18.31 -20.42 -20.90
C GLU A 499 17.60 -19.97 -19.62
N SER A 500 17.22 -18.69 -19.57
CA SER A 500 16.37 -18.11 -18.52
C SER A 500 15.19 -17.38 -19.15
N LYS A 501 13.97 -17.64 -18.67
CA LYS A 501 12.73 -17.05 -19.21
C LYS A 501 11.80 -16.55 -18.11
N ILE A 502 11.07 -15.48 -18.42
CA ILE A 502 9.95 -14.98 -17.61
C ILE A 502 8.68 -15.11 -18.42
N TYR A 503 7.63 -15.61 -17.79
CA TYR A 503 6.27 -15.62 -18.30
C TYR A 503 5.39 -14.76 -17.39
N VAL A 504 4.55 -13.93 -17.99
CA VAL A 504 3.55 -13.11 -17.30
C VAL A 504 2.17 -13.52 -17.83
N ASN A 505 1.25 -13.88 -16.93
CA ASN A 505 -0.11 -14.30 -17.26
C ASN A 505 -0.16 -15.40 -18.34
N GLY A 506 0.73 -16.38 -18.23
CA GLY A 506 0.81 -17.52 -19.16
C GLY A 506 1.55 -17.26 -20.47
N VAL A 507 2.05 -16.04 -20.72
CA VAL A 507 2.69 -15.63 -21.97
C VAL A 507 4.16 -15.30 -21.74
N LEU A 508 5.04 -15.70 -22.66
CA LEU A 508 6.47 -15.39 -22.60
C LEU A 508 6.68 -13.87 -22.68
N ASP A 509 7.37 -13.29 -21.69
CA ASP A 509 7.59 -11.85 -21.56
C ASP A 509 9.07 -11.44 -21.56
N GLY A 510 9.96 -12.34 -21.12
CA GLY A 510 11.40 -12.08 -21.07
C GLY A 510 12.22 -13.32 -21.41
N THR A 511 13.37 -13.13 -22.04
CA THR A 511 14.28 -14.24 -22.40
C THR A 511 15.74 -13.80 -22.34
N ASN A 512 16.59 -14.65 -21.76
CA ASN A 512 18.05 -14.58 -21.85
C ASN A 512 18.60 -15.95 -22.30
N LEU A 513 19.29 -15.97 -23.45
CA LEU A 513 19.88 -17.18 -24.04
C LEU A 513 21.41 -17.13 -24.18
N LYS A 514 22.05 -15.99 -23.90
CA LYS A 514 23.44 -15.74 -24.36
C LYS A 514 24.31 -14.95 -23.40
N GLN A 515 23.77 -14.43 -22.30
CA GLN A 515 24.51 -13.54 -21.40
C GLN A 515 24.78 -14.21 -20.06
N GLY A 516 26.04 -14.13 -19.61
CA GLY A 516 26.47 -14.48 -18.25
C GLY A 516 26.88 -15.94 -18.04
N PRO A 517 27.71 -16.23 -17.01
CA PRO A 517 28.08 -17.59 -16.61
C PRO A 517 26.89 -18.33 -15.96
N PRO A 518 26.87 -19.67 -15.90
CA PRO A 518 25.75 -20.41 -15.31
C PRO A 518 25.53 -20.08 -13.82
N LEU A 519 24.35 -20.44 -13.30
CA LEU A 519 24.08 -20.45 -11.86
C LEU A 519 25.01 -21.45 -11.16
N ASN A 520 25.35 -21.15 -9.91
CA ASN A 520 26.22 -21.95 -9.05
C ASN A 520 25.69 -21.96 -7.61
N ILE A 521 24.43 -22.35 -7.46
CA ILE A 521 23.73 -22.42 -6.17
C ILE A 521 24.35 -23.53 -5.31
N LYS A 522 24.63 -23.28 -4.03
CA LYS A 522 25.18 -24.27 -3.09
C LYS A 522 24.10 -24.85 -2.19
N GLY A 523 24.21 -26.15 -1.91
CA GLY A 523 23.44 -26.81 -0.86
C GLY A 523 24.07 -26.61 0.53
N PRO A 524 23.27 -26.51 1.61
CA PRO A 524 21.82 -26.31 1.60
C PRO A 524 21.44 -24.87 1.19
N ALA A 525 20.29 -24.73 0.53
CA ALA A 525 19.73 -23.43 0.13
C ALA A 525 18.91 -22.80 1.26
N ARG A 526 18.35 -21.61 0.98
CA ARG A 526 17.53 -20.81 1.89
C ARG A 526 16.35 -20.20 1.13
N LEU A 527 15.28 -19.82 1.82
CA LEU A 527 14.08 -19.23 1.19
C LEU A 527 13.44 -18.12 2.05
N TRP A 528 13.08 -17.02 1.39
CA TRP A 528 12.17 -15.99 1.89
C TRP A 528 11.12 -15.63 0.84
N ILE A 529 9.90 -15.36 1.29
CA ILE A 529 8.78 -14.87 0.48
C ILE A 529 8.46 -13.45 0.96
N GLY A 530 8.35 -12.51 0.01
CA GLY A 530 8.19 -11.08 0.25
C GLY A 530 9.50 -10.34 0.57
N GLY A 531 10.67 -10.98 0.43
CA GLY A 531 11.95 -10.40 0.84
C GLY A 531 13.15 -11.32 0.68
N TRP A 532 14.28 -10.91 1.26
CA TRP A 532 15.53 -11.67 1.32
C TRP A 532 16.29 -11.41 2.63
N TYR A 533 16.79 -12.45 3.31
CA TYR A 533 17.45 -12.37 4.63
C TYR A 533 16.71 -11.48 5.66
N ASN A 534 15.41 -11.73 5.84
CA ASN A 534 14.53 -10.98 6.75
C ASN A 534 14.35 -9.48 6.43
N ASN A 535 14.87 -9.01 5.29
CA ASN A 535 14.49 -7.73 4.72
C ASN A 535 13.27 -7.93 3.80
N PHE A 536 12.08 -7.80 4.37
CA PHE A 536 10.81 -7.98 3.67
C PHE A 536 10.35 -6.66 3.05
N GLU A 537 10.61 -6.45 1.77
CA GLU A 537 10.37 -5.17 1.09
C GLU A 537 9.01 -5.13 0.37
N PHE A 538 8.43 -6.30 0.09
CA PHE A 538 7.16 -6.42 -0.64
C PHE A 538 6.00 -5.79 0.13
N VAL A 539 5.21 -5.00 -0.61
CA VAL A 539 3.96 -4.41 -0.14
C VAL A 539 2.87 -4.76 -1.14
N GLY A 540 1.86 -5.49 -0.69
CA GLY A 540 0.77 -6.02 -1.51
C GLY A 540 0.43 -7.46 -1.16
N ASP A 541 -0.25 -8.16 -2.07
CA ASP A 541 -0.77 -9.51 -1.83
C ASP A 541 0.00 -10.58 -2.60
N LEU A 542 0.20 -11.75 -1.99
CA LEU A 542 0.82 -12.93 -2.58
C LEU A 542 -0.06 -14.17 -2.42
N ASP A 543 -0.12 -14.96 -3.48
CA ASP A 543 -0.86 -16.22 -3.55
C ASP A 543 -0.08 -17.26 -4.38
N GLU A 544 -0.34 -18.54 -4.15
CA GLU A 544 0.20 -19.67 -4.94
C GLU A 544 1.71 -19.62 -5.23
N VAL A 545 2.53 -19.41 -4.19
CA VAL A 545 3.99 -19.33 -4.33
C VAL A 545 4.59 -20.73 -4.43
N ARG A 546 5.42 -21.02 -5.44
CA ARG A 546 5.93 -22.38 -5.67
C ARG A 546 7.37 -22.42 -6.18
N VAL A 547 8.08 -23.49 -5.82
CA VAL A 547 9.43 -23.83 -6.32
C VAL A 547 9.40 -25.26 -6.88
N SER A 548 9.88 -25.43 -8.10
CA SER A 548 9.92 -26.72 -8.81
C SER A 548 11.34 -27.06 -9.30
N GLN A 549 11.69 -28.35 -9.30
CA GLN A 549 12.98 -28.86 -9.79
C GLN A 549 13.03 -29.13 -11.31
N VAL A 550 12.01 -28.69 -12.04
CA VAL A 550 11.88 -28.88 -13.49
C VAL A 550 11.68 -27.54 -14.17
N VAL A 551 12.04 -27.46 -15.45
CA VAL A 551 11.63 -26.35 -16.32
C VAL A 551 10.21 -26.62 -16.78
N ARG A 552 9.24 -25.84 -16.27
CA ARG A 552 7.85 -25.91 -16.75
C ARG A 552 7.80 -25.47 -18.21
N SER A 553 7.11 -26.23 -19.06
CA SER A 553 6.95 -25.87 -20.47
C SER A 553 6.02 -24.66 -20.63
N ALA A 554 6.07 -24.00 -21.79
CA ALA A 554 5.18 -22.87 -22.08
C ALA A 554 3.70 -23.30 -21.99
N GLU A 555 3.39 -24.51 -22.43
CA GLU A 555 2.05 -25.10 -22.40
C GLU A 555 1.59 -25.39 -20.97
N TRP A 556 2.48 -25.89 -20.10
CA TRP A 556 2.19 -26.06 -18.67
C TRP A 556 1.85 -24.72 -18.01
N ILE A 557 2.66 -23.69 -18.28
CA ILE A 557 2.51 -22.36 -17.68
C ILE A 557 1.24 -21.67 -18.18
N LYS A 558 0.94 -21.80 -19.48
CA LYS A 558 -0.33 -21.36 -20.06
C LYS A 558 -1.51 -22.08 -19.39
N LEU A 559 -1.44 -23.41 -19.25
CA LEU A 559 -2.50 -24.20 -18.63
C LEU A 559 -2.72 -23.82 -17.15
N GLN A 560 -1.64 -23.60 -16.38
CA GLN A 560 -1.73 -23.09 -15.01
C GLN A 560 -2.49 -21.77 -14.94
N TYR A 561 -2.10 -20.78 -15.74
CA TYR A 561 -2.79 -19.49 -15.78
C TYR A 561 -4.26 -19.64 -16.18
N GLU A 562 -4.53 -20.41 -17.24
CA GLU A 562 -5.90 -20.64 -17.73
C GLU A 562 -6.78 -21.39 -16.73
N ASN A 563 -6.21 -22.26 -15.88
CA ASN A 563 -6.91 -23.01 -14.85
C ASN A 563 -7.14 -22.20 -13.56
N GLN A 564 -6.14 -21.41 -13.15
CA GLN A 564 -6.12 -20.73 -11.86
C GLN A 564 -6.85 -19.38 -11.90
N LYS A 565 -6.88 -18.68 -13.03
CA LYS A 565 -7.58 -17.39 -13.13
C LYS A 565 -9.10 -17.54 -12.85
N PRO A 566 -9.80 -16.47 -12.46
CA PRO A 566 -11.24 -16.50 -12.31
C PRO A 566 -11.88 -16.70 -13.69
N ASN A 567 -13.06 -17.32 -13.74
CA ASN A 567 -13.76 -17.61 -15.01
C ASN A 567 -12.93 -18.46 -16.00
N GLN A 568 -12.08 -19.35 -15.48
CA GLN A 568 -11.31 -20.33 -16.24
C GLN A 568 -12.17 -21.12 -17.24
N THR A 569 -11.63 -21.47 -18.41
CA THR A 569 -12.34 -22.22 -19.46
C THR A 569 -11.98 -23.71 -19.54
N LEU A 570 -11.00 -24.17 -18.78
CA LEU A 570 -10.47 -25.54 -18.79
C LEU A 570 -11.42 -26.59 -18.19
N VAL A 571 -11.87 -26.41 -16.96
CA VAL A 571 -12.66 -27.41 -16.20
C VAL A 571 -14.13 -27.06 -16.29
N GLY A 572 -14.98 -28.01 -16.68
CA GLY A 572 -16.44 -27.86 -16.74
C GLY A 572 -17.17 -28.03 -15.40
N PRO A 573 -18.49 -27.80 -15.36
CA PRO A 573 -19.31 -28.14 -14.19
C PRO A 573 -19.47 -29.66 -14.07
N LEU A 574 -20.08 -30.12 -12.98
CA LEU A 574 -20.71 -31.45 -12.98
C LEU A 574 -21.83 -31.45 -14.03
N VAL A 575 -21.70 -32.34 -15.01
CA VAL A 575 -22.63 -32.41 -16.14
C VAL A 575 -24.03 -32.70 -15.63
N GLN A 576 -24.94 -31.75 -15.84
CA GLN A 576 -26.34 -31.90 -15.47
C GLN A 576 -27.05 -32.87 -16.42
N PRO A 577 -28.00 -33.69 -15.95
CA PRO A 577 -28.75 -34.58 -16.83
C PRO A 577 -29.64 -33.82 -17.82
N GLY A 578 -29.95 -34.45 -18.95
CA GLY A 578 -30.78 -33.91 -20.02
C GLY A 578 -30.00 -33.36 -21.22
N ASP A 579 -30.70 -32.79 -22.20
CA ASP A 579 -30.15 -32.24 -23.44
C ASP A 579 -30.70 -30.84 -23.80
N GLU A 580 -31.57 -30.29 -22.95
CA GLU A 580 -32.21 -29.00 -23.11
C GLU A 580 -31.16 -27.87 -23.06
N PHE A 581 -31.18 -26.99 -24.07
CA PHE A 581 -30.44 -25.73 -24.08
C PHE A 581 -31.39 -24.56 -24.32
N SER A 582 -31.69 -23.80 -23.26
CA SER A 582 -32.61 -22.68 -23.29
C SER A 582 -32.17 -21.57 -22.33
N VAL A 583 -32.64 -20.34 -22.58
CA VAL A 583 -32.45 -19.19 -21.69
C VAL A 583 -33.81 -18.65 -21.28
N SER A 584 -33.93 -18.12 -20.07
CA SER A 584 -35.20 -17.55 -19.59
C SER A 584 -35.68 -16.36 -20.41
N GLN A 585 -34.75 -15.63 -21.02
CA GLN A 585 -35.01 -14.46 -21.85
C GLN A 585 -33.92 -14.25 -22.90
N SER A 586 -34.32 -13.89 -24.12
CA SER A 586 -33.43 -13.58 -25.25
C SER A 586 -33.21 -12.07 -25.44
N LYS A 587 -33.89 -11.25 -24.64
CA LYS A 587 -33.72 -9.81 -24.56
C LYS A 587 -33.82 -9.36 -23.11
N LEU A 588 -32.99 -8.42 -22.72
CA LEU A 588 -32.96 -7.78 -21.42
C LEU A 588 -33.07 -6.27 -21.59
N ALA A 589 -33.97 -5.64 -20.85
CA ALA A 589 -33.98 -4.19 -20.67
C ALA A 589 -33.59 -3.92 -19.22
N VAL A 590 -32.43 -3.29 -19.00
CA VAL A 590 -31.90 -3.03 -17.66
C VAL A 590 -31.67 -1.54 -17.53
N ALA A 591 -32.27 -0.92 -16.51
CA ALA A 591 -31.95 0.46 -16.20
C ALA A 591 -30.51 0.58 -15.72
N GLU A 592 -29.87 1.69 -16.05
CA GLU A 592 -28.55 2.01 -15.53
C GLU A 592 -28.49 1.92 -14.00
N GLY A 593 -27.39 1.42 -13.45
CA GLY A 593 -27.22 1.15 -12.02
C GLY A 593 -28.03 -0.02 -11.48
N GLN A 594 -28.97 -0.57 -12.25
CA GLN A 594 -29.73 -1.77 -11.90
C GLN A 594 -29.06 -3.04 -12.42
N SER A 595 -29.64 -4.17 -12.05
CA SER A 595 -29.20 -5.48 -12.51
C SER A 595 -30.39 -6.32 -12.96
N ALA A 596 -30.12 -7.30 -13.83
CA ALA A 596 -31.10 -8.29 -14.24
C ALA A 596 -30.44 -9.66 -14.41
N THR A 597 -31.15 -10.71 -14.02
CA THR A 597 -30.63 -12.08 -14.05
C THR A 597 -31.20 -12.85 -15.24
N VAL A 598 -30.32 -13.47 -16.02
CA VAL A 598 -30.68 -14.49 -17.02
C VAL A 598 -30.33 -15.85 -16.44
N THR A 599 -31.24 -16.80 -16.57
CA THR A 599 -30.98 -18.21 -16.24
C THR A 599 -30.89 -19.02 -17.52
N ALA A 600 -29.93 -19.92 -17.61
CA ALA A 600 -29.76 -20.86 -18.71
C ALA A 600 -29.98 -22.29 -18.21
N LYS A 601 -30.69 -23.09 -19.00
CA LYS A 601 -30.66 -24.56 -18.90
C LYS A 601 -29.68 -25.07 -19.93
N ALA A 602 -28.78 -25.96 -19.52
CA ALA A 602 -27.79 -26.56 -20.41
C ALA A 602 -27.48 -28.00 -19.95
N GLY A 603 -28.52 -28.84 -19.84
CA GLY A 603 -28.36 -30.26 -19.52
C GLY A 603 -27.46 -30.91 -20.58
N GLY A 604 -26.52 -31.76 -20.16
CA GLY A 604 -25.55 -32.45 -21.01
C GLY A 604 -24.33 -31.60 -21.43
N ALA A 605 -24.28 -30.33 -21.05
CA ALA A 605 -23.14 -29.47 -21.37
C ALA A 605 -21.91 -29.85 -20.53
N GLN A 606 -20.78 -30.00 -21.22
CA GLN A 606 -19.45 -30.23 -20.64
C GLN A 606 -18.81 -28.93 -20.15
N LYS A 607 -19.23 -27.76 -20.65
CA LYS A 607 -18.78 -26.44 -20.21
C LYS A 607 -19.85 -25.39 -20.51
N VAL A 608 -20.02 -24.43 -19.61
CA VAL A 608 -20.91 -23.28 -19.82
C VAL A 608 -20.09 -22.00 -19.71
N VAL A 609 -20.20 -21.10 -20.69
CA VAL A 609 -19.43 -19.86 -20.74
C VAL A 609 -20.37 -18.70 -21.04
N TRP A 610 -20.35 -17.68 -20.18
CA TRP A 610 -21.01 -16.41 -20.42
C TRP A 610 -19.98 -15.41 -20.96
N VAL A 611 -20.24 -14.90 -22.16
CA VAL A 611 -19.41 -13.89 -22.83
C VAL A 611 -20.21 -12.61 -22.91
N LEU A 612 -19.70 -11.53 -22.33
CA LEU A 612 -20.27 -10.20 -22.49
C LEU A 612 -19.49 -9.46 -23.55
N LYS A 613 -20.20 -9.04 -24.60
CA LYS A 613 -19.73 -8.05 -25.56
C LYS A 613 -20.29 -6.68 -25.16
N ARG A 614 -19.40 -5.75 -24.80
CA ARG A 614 -19.74 -4.37 -24.41
C ARG A 614 -18.62 -3.45 -24.90
N ASP A 615 -18.98 -2.33 -25.52
CA ASP A 615 -18.04 -1.32 -26.02
C ASP A 615 -16.94 -1.89 -26.96
N GLY A 616 -17.36 -2.77 -27.88
CA GLY A 616 -16.44 -3.43 -28.83
C GLY A 616 -15.50 -4.47 -28.20
N LYS A 617 -15.54 -4.66 -26.88
CA LYS A 617 -14.72 -5.64 -26.15
C LYS A 617 -15.56 -6.86 -25.76
N GLU A 618 -15.04 -8.04 -26.05
CA GLU A 618 -15.58 -9.31 -25.58
C GLU A 618 -14.81 -9.79 -24.34
N SER A 619 -15.54 -10.26 -23.33
CA SER A 619 -14.94 -10.78 -22.10
C SER A 619 -15.74 -11.96 -21.56
N VAL A 620 -15.06 -12.96 -21.03
CA VAL A 620 -15.70 -14.04 -20.28
C VAL A 620 -16.05 -13.51 -18.89
N VAL A 621 -17.33 -13.44 -18.57
CA VAL A 621 -17.84 -12.82 -17.34
C VAL A 621 -18.28 -13.84 -16.29
N ALA A 622 -18.58 -15.06 -16.70
CA ALA A 622 -18.84 -16.19 -15.81
C ALA A 622 -18.63 -17.50 -16.56
N THR A 623 -18.18 -18.53 -15.85
CA THR A 623 -18.13 -19.90 -16.36
C THR A 623 -18.84 -20.83 -15.40
N ASP A 624 -19.48 -21.86 -15.94
CA ASP A 624 -20.10 -22.95 -15.17
C ASP A 624 -21.20 -22.47 -14.22
N ARG A 625 -21.81 -21.33 -14.58
CA ARG A 625 -22.98 -20.75 -13.93
C ARG A 625 -24.21 -20.98 -14.78
N PHE A 626 -25.31 -21.40 -14.16
CA PHE A 626 -26.60 -21.53 -14.83
C PHE A 626 -27.47 -20.28 -14.66
N SER A 627 -26.97 -19.28 -13.93
CA SER A 627 -27.51 -17.93 -13.91
C SER A 627 -26.40 -16.90 -14.00
N PHE A 628 -26.64 -15.83 -14.75
CA PHE A 628 -25.78 -14.67 -14.77
C PHE A 628 -26.60 -13.41 -14.47
N THR A 629 -26.17 -12.67 -13.46
CA THR A 629 -26.72 -11.35 -13.15
C THR A 629 -25.91 -10.30 -13.90
N PHE A 630 -26.50 -9.76 -14.96
CA PHE A 630 -25.92 -8.62 -15.65
C PHE A 630 -26.17 -7.37 -14.81
N ASN A 631 -25.08 -6.75 -14.36
CA ASN A 631 -25.11 -5.43 -13.74
C ASN A 631 -24.91 -4.40 -14.86
N ALA A 632 -25.90 -3.54 -15.09
CA ALA A 632 -25.76 -2.47 -16.08
C ALA A 632 -24.59 -1.55 -15.73
N GLY A 633 -24.33 -1.37 -14.42
CA GLY A 633 -23.38 -0.38 -13.93
C GLY A 633 -23.79 1.01 -14.41
N ARG A 634 -22.86 1.97 -14.36
CA ARG A 634 -23.03 3.24 -15.06
C ARG A 634 -22.67 3.05 -16.54
N VAL A 635 -23.40 3.72 -17.42
CA VAL A 635 -23.15 3.81 -18.86
C VAL A 635 -22.69 5.24 -19.14
N PRO A 636 -21.40 5.46 -19.42
CA PRO A 636 -20.93 6.79 -19.76
C PRO A 636 -21.68 7.30 -20.99
N ARG A 637 -22.39 8.44 -20.88
CA ARG A 637 -22.87 9.13 -22.07
C ARG A 637 -21.67 9.51 -22.95
N GLY A 638 -21.70 9.12 -24.23
CA GLY A 638 -21.08 9.91 -25.29
C GLY A 638 -19.56 9.78 -25.52
N ILE A 639 -19.04 8.56 -25.66
CA ILE A 639 -17.85 8.33 -26.51
C ILE A 639 -18.25 7.53 -27.75
N GLY A 640 -19.26 8.01 -28.48
CA GLY A 640 -19.22 7.79 -29.93
C GLY A 640 -18.02 8.61 -30.42
N PHE A 641 -16.98 7.96 -30.95
CA PHE A 641 -15.83 8.62 -31.53
C PHE A 641 -16.30 9.77 -32.44
N GLN A 642 -16.18 11.02 -31.97
CA GLN A 642 -16.44 12.20 -32.78
C GLN A 642 -15.26 12.36 -33.74
N ARG A 643 -15.22 11.55 -34.79
CA ARG A 643 -14.32 11.77 -35.91
C ARG A 643 -15.05 12.69 -36.89
N VAL A 644 -14.90 14.00 -36.68
CA VAL A 644 -15.30 14.99 -37.68
C VAL A 644 -14.49 14.68 -38.95
N LYS A 645 -15.16 14.14 -39.98
CA LYS A 645 -14.56 14.09 -41.32
C LYS A 645 -14.43 15.55 -41.82
N PRO A 646 -13.45 15.88 -42.68
CA PRO A 646 -13.20 17.25 -43.17
C PRO A 646 -14.37 17.93 -43.90
N ASN A 647 -15.52 17.28 -44.02
CA ASN A 647 -16.71 17.72 -44.74
C ASN A 647 -17.90 18.11 -43.82
N GLY A 648 -17.73 18.16 -42.50
CA GLY A 648 -18.69 18.80 -41.59
C GLY A 648 -20.04 18.11 -41.43
N LYS A 649 -20.17 16.83 -41.76
CA LYS A 649 -21.38 16.03 -41.46
C LYS A 649 -21.18 15.20 -40.19
N GLU A 650 -22.07 15.38 -39.22
CA GLU A 650 -22.17 14.56 -38.01
C GLU A 650 -22.94 13.27 -38.33
N ASP A 651 -22.27 12.11 -38.29
CA ASP A 651 -22.94 10.83 -38.15
C ASP A 651 -22.82 10.38 -36.69
N ARG A 652 -23.96 10.13 -36.02
CA ARG A 652 -23.96 9.43 -34.73
C ARG A 652 -23.51 8.00 -34.99
N LEU A 653 -22.33 7.62 -34.49
CA LEU A 653 -21.98 6.20 -34.39
C LEU A 653 -23.01 5.55 -33.44
N GLU A 654 -23.79 4.60 -33.95
CA GLU A 654 -24.60 3.72 -33.09
C GLU A 654 -23.66 3.05 -32.08
N ALA A 655 -24.01 3.12 -30.80
CA ALA A 655 -23.27 2.41 -29.77
C ALA A 655 -23.27 0.92 -30.11
N ASP A 656 -22.11 0.26 -30.01
CA ASP A 656 -22.03 -1.18 -30.24
C ASP A 656 -23.07 -1.90 -29.36
N PRO A 657 -23.93 -2.77 -29.92
CA PRO A 657 -24.96 -3.43 -29.15
C PRO A 657 -24.34 -4.25 -28.03
N THR A 658 -24.80 -4.05 -26.80
CA THR A 658 -24.40 -4.89 -25.67
C THR A 658 -25.11 -6.22 -25.79
N THR A 659 -24.33 -7.29 -25.92
CA THR A 659 -24.84 -8.64 -26.07
C THR A 659 -24.20 -9.53 -25.03
N LEU A 660 -25.03 -10.24 -24.28
CA LEU A 660 -24.58 -11.33 -23.43
C LEU A 660 -24.83 -12.64 -24.18
N THR A 661 -23.78 -13.39 -24.47
CA THR A 661 -23.87 -14.69 -25.13
C THR A 661 -23.59 -15.79 -24.10
N VAL A 662 -24.52 -16.72 -23.93
CA VAL A 662 -24.23 -17.98 -23.26
C VAL A 662 -23.87 -19.05 -24.28
N LYS A 663 -22.73 -19.70 -24.08
CA LYS A 663 -22.25 -20.84 -24.86
C LYS A 663 -22.30 -22.09 -23.98
N ALA A 664 -22.98 -23.13 -24.44
CA ALA A 664 -22.96 -24.45 -23.85
C ALA A 664 -22.23 -25.40 -24.79
N ILE A 665 -21.15 -25.99 -24.28
CA ILE A 665 -20.24 -26.83 -25.05
C ILE A 665 -20.56 -28.28 -24.72
N TYR A 666 -20.99 -29.04 -25.73
CA TYR A 666 -21.37 -30.45 -25.68
C TYR A 666 -20.31 -31.30 -26.37
N ALA A 667 -20.30 -32.61 -26.13
CA ALA A 667 -19.34 -33.54 -26.72
C ALA A 667 -19.12 -33.35 -28.24
N ASN A 668 -20.21 -33.10 -28.99
CA ASN A 668 -20.18 -33.02 -30.46
C ASN A 668 -20.62 -31.66 -31.02
N ALA A 669 -20.91 -30.66 -30.18
CA ALA A 669 -21.45 -29.38 -30.63
C ALA A 669 -21.22 -28.24 -29.63
N VAL A 670 -21.11 -27.01 -30.11
CA VAL A 670 -21.22 -25.81 -29.29
C VAL A 670 -22.55 -25.16 -29.62
N LYS A 671 -23.43 -25.02 -28.64
CA LYS A 671 -24.70 -24.28 -28.79
C LYS A 671 -24.53 -22.91 -28.15
N SER A 672 -25.03 -21.86 -28.78
CA SER A 672 -25.02 -20.50 -28.23
C SER A 672 -26.39 -19.84 -28.28
N LYS A 673 -26.64 -18.94 -27.34
CA LYS A 673 -27.78 -18.01 -27.34
C LYS A 673 -27.29 -16.62 -27.02
N ASP A 674 -27.63 -15.69 -27.89
CA ASP A 674 -27.40 -14.27 -27.67
C ASP A 674 -28.61 -13.68 -26.97
N ILE A 675 -28.33 -12.94 -25.89
CA ILE A 675 -29.28 -12.11 -25.16
C ILE A 675 -28.93 -10.67 -25.49
N ALA A 676 -29.80 -10.01 -26.26
CA ALA A 676 -29.63 -8.59 -26.55
C ALA A 676 -29.94 -7.78 -25.28
N ILE A 677 -29.01 -6.95 -24.84
CA ILE A 677 -29.18 -6.11 -23.66
C ILE A 677 -29.35 -4.66 -24.11
N THR A 678 -30.52 -4.10 -23.84
CA THR A 678 -30.75 -2.66 -23.89
C THR A 678 -30.53 -2.09 -22.50
N ILE A 679 -29.52 -1.23 -22.35
CA ILE A 679 -29.33 -0.46 -21.12
C ILE A 679 -30.00 0.89 -21.32
N SER A 680 -30.97 1.23 -20.47
CA SER A 680 -31.58 2.56 -20.50
C SER A 680 -30.82 3.52 -19.59
N ASP A 681 -30.33 4.62 -20.17
CA ASP A 681 -29.79 5.80 -19.47
C ASP A 681 -30.91 6.39 -18.57
N ASP A 682 -30.79 6.18 -17.26
CA ASP A 682 -31.77 6.62 -16.27
C ASP A 682 -31.14 7.42 -15.12
N ILE A 683 -29.80 7.37 -15.01
CA ILE A 683 -29.06 8.12 -13.99
C ILE A 683 -28.32 9.27 -14.70
N PRO A 684 -28.71 10.54 -14.48
CA PRO A 684 -28.09 11.64 -15.20
C PRO A 684 -26.62 11.84 -14.80
N GLU A 685 -25.77 12.19 -15.77
CA GLU A 685 -24.38 12.62 -15.51
C GLU A 685 -24.34 14.00 -14.83
N PRO A 686 -23.27 14.34 -14.08
CA PRO A 686 -23.14 15.66 -13.48
C PRO A 686 -23.21 16.76 -14.54
N VAL A 687 -24.23 17.61 -14.46
CA VAL A 687 -24.33 18.84 -15.26
C VAL A 687 -23.93 19.98 -14.35
N PHE A 688 -22.79 20.59 -14.65
CA PHE A 688 -22.27 21.65 -13.81
C PHE A 688 -21.49 22.68 -14.60
N THR A 689 -21.40 23.87 -14.02
CA THR A 689 -20.47 24.92 -14.44
C THR A 689 -19.47 25.16 -13.31
N LEU A 690 -18.35 25.80 -13.63
CA LEU A 690 -17.40 26.24 -12.61
C LEU A 690 -17.66 27.71 -12.29
N ALA A 691 -18.02 27.99 -11.03
CA ALA A 691 -18.05 29.34 -10.51
C ALA A 691 -16.65 29.73 -10.03
N ALA A 692 -16.06 30.73 -10.68
CA ALA A 692 -14.80 31.35 -10.33
C ALA A 692 -14.81 32.82 -10.78
N PRO A 693 -14.02 33.71 -10.16
CA PRO A 693 -13.84 35.06 -10.67
C PRO A 693 -13.10 35.03 -12.01
N ALA A 694 -13.48 35.91 -12.95
CA ALA A 694 -12.78 36.04 -14.24
C ALA A 694 -11.35 36.58 -14.10
N THR A 695 -11.12 37.37 -13.05
CA THR A 695 -9.83 38.00 -12.73
C THR A 695 -9.49 37.77 -11.27
N TRP A 696 -8.21 37.57 -10.98
CA TRP A 696 -7.71 37.42 -9.61
C TRP A 696 -6.43 38.23 -9.41
N ASP A 697 -6.31 38.90 -8.28
CA ASP A 697 -5.10 39.66 -7.91
C ASP A 697 -3.96 38.75 -7.40
N GLY A 698 -4.23 37.45 -7.25
CA GLY A 698 -3.25 36.48 -6.76
C GLY A 698 -2.96 36.58 -5.26
N ARG A 699 -3.70 37.39 -4.48
CA ARG A 699 -3.48 37.63 -3.04
C ARG A 699 -4.71 37.40 -2.20
N GLN A 700 -5.89 37.76 -2.69
CA GLN A 700 -7.15 37.44 -2.02
C GLN A 700 -7.41 35.94 -2.09
N VAL A 701 -7.92 35.34 -1.01
CA VAL A 701 -8.38 33.95 -1.07
C VAL A 701 -9.63 33.89 -1.93
N ILE A 702 -9.62 33.03 -2.95
CA ILE A 702 -10.78 32.79 -3.83
C ILE A 702 -11.16 31.31 -3.80
N GLU A 703 -12.41 31.04 -4.14
CA GLU A 703 -12.94 29.68 -4.24
C GLU A 703 -13.33 29.40 -5.69
N VAL A 704 -13.03 28.19 -6.15
CA VAL A 704 -13.56 27.64 -7.40
C VAL A 704 -14.53 26.54 -7.00
N VAL A 705 -15.81 26.73 -7.34
CA VAL A 705 -16.90 25.88 -6.88
C VAL A 705 -17.64 25.29 -8.08
N PRO A 706 -17.76 23.96 -8.20
CA PRO A 706 -18.66 23.35 -9.17
C PRO A 706 -20.13 23.61 -8.79
N GLN A 707 -20.88 24.23 -9.70
CA GLN A 707 -22.31 24.50 -9.56
C GLN A 707 -23.11 23.41 -10.27
N ILE A 708 -23.46 22.36 -9.53
CA ILE A 708 -24.09 21.15 -10.06
C ILE A 708 -25.60 21.35 -10.13
N SER A 709 -26.12 21.65 -11.31
CA SER A 709 -27.52 22.04 -11.51
C SER A 709 -28.51 20.88 -11.36
N ASN A 710 -28.05 19.63 -11.57
CA ASN A 710 -28.88 18.44 -11.52
C ASN A 710 -28.58 17.51 -10.32
N LEU A 711 -27.94 18.00 -9.26
CA LEU A 711 -27.59 17.18 -8.08
C LEU A 711 -28.81 16.48 -7.46
N ALA A 712 -29.93 17.18 -7.31
CA ALA A 712 -31.16 16.60 -6.75
C ALA A 712 -31.72 15.46 -7.63
N ALA A 713 -31.59 15.57 -8.95
CA ALA A 713 -32.01 14.51 -9.88
C ALA A 713 -31.10 13.28 -9.78
N MET A 714 -29.79 13.46 -9.58
CA MET A 714 -28.85 12.37 -9.32
C MET A 714 -29.10 11.71 -7.95
N GLN A 715 -29.36 12.50 -6.90
CA GLN A 715 -29.68 12.00 -5.56
C GLN A 715 -30.97 11.19 -5.52
N ALA A 716 -31.99 11.59 -6.29
CA ALA A 716 -33.23 10.82 -6.42
C ALA A 716 -33.04 9.43 -7.10
N LYS A 717 -31.86 9.18 -7.66
CA LYS A 717 -31.44 7.92 -8.30
C LYS A 717 -30.28 7.25 -7.56
N ASP A 718 -30.05 7.62 -6.29
CA ASP A 718 -28.96 7.11 -5.44
C ASP A 718 -27.53 7.36 -6.00
N ALA A 719 -27.38 8.34 -6.89
CA ALA A 719 -26.12 8.69 -7.55
C ALA A 719 -25.59 10.08 -7.12
N GLY A 720 -25.88 10.49 -5.89
CA GLY A 720 -25.48 11.79 -5.33
C GLY A 720 -24.02 11.89 -4.86
N GLN A 721 -23.32 10.76 -4.74
CA GLN A 721 -21.90 10.73 -4.37
C GLN A 721 -21.06 11.05 -5.61
N LEU A 722 -20.14 12.01 -5.46
CA LEU A 722 -19.33 12.53 -6.55
C LEU A 722 -17.84 12.31 -6.29
N ASN A 723 -17.16 11.81 -7.30
CA ASN A 723 -15.71 11.81 -7.39
C ASN A 723 -15.27 13.13 -8.03
N VAL A 724 -14.40 13.87 -7.36
CA VAL A 724 -13.96 15.20 -7.79
C VAL A 724 -12.44 15.23 -7.86
N ALA A 725 -11.89 15.44 -9.05
CA ALA A 725 -10.45 15.57 -9.27
C ALA A 725 -10.13 16.95 -9.87
N TRP A 726 -9.27 17.70 -9.19
CA TRP A 726 -8.87 19.05 -9.59
C TRP A 726 -7.51 19.04 -10.29
N THR A 727 -7.38 19.79 -11.37
CA THR A 727 -6.09 20.17 -11.95
C THR A 727 -5.96 21.69 -12.01
N VAL A 728 -4.74 22.16 -11.77
CA VAL A 728 -4.39 23.58 -11.83
C VAL A 728 -3.12 23.68 -12.66
N ASP A 729 -3.24 24.32 -13.80
CA ASP A 729 -2.19 24.39 -14.82
C ASP A 729 -1.77 25.84 -15.06
N ASP A 730 -0.66 26.01 -15.78
CA ASP A 730 -0.10 27.29 -16.24
C ASP A 730 0.47 28.25 -15.18
N ILE A 731 -0.08 28.31 -13.96
CA ILE A 731 0.42 29.19 -12.88
C ILE A 731 0.54 28.42 -11.57
N ALA A 732 1.70 28.56 -10.92
CA ALA A 732 1.93 28.02 -9.58
C ALA A 732 1.09 28.77 -8.54
N VAL A 733 0.38 28.01 -7.69
CA VAL A 733 -0.54 28.55 -6.69
C VAL A 733 -0.39 27.82 -5.36
N ILE A 734 -0.69 28.51 -4.26
CA ILE A 734 -1.03 27.87 -3.00
C ILE A 734 -2.51 27.49 -3.09
N LYS A 735 -2.78 26.18 -3.05
CA LYS A 735 -4.11 25.61 -3.21
C LYS A 735 -4.45 24.65 -2.07
N GLN A 736 -5.74 24.50 -1.82
CA GLN A 736 -6.27 23.52 -0.89
C GLN A 736 -7.54 22.91 -1.47
N VAL A 737 -7.56 21.59 -1.61
CA VAL A 737 -8.77 20.85 -1.99
C VAL A 737 -9.56 20.56 -0.71
N VAL A 738 -10.82 20.96 -0.67
CA VAL A 738 -11.75 20.63 0.40
C VAL A 738 -13.03 20.04 -0.20
N PRO A 739 -13.88 19.34 0.58
CA PRO A 739 -15.12 18.78 0.04
C PRO A 739 -15.94 19.84 -0.71
N GLY A 740 -16.20 19.58 -2.00
CA GLY A 740 -17.04 20.42 -2.85
C GLY A 740 -16.40 21.67 -3.45
N LYS A 741 -15.13 22.01 -3.18
CA LYS A 741 -14.48 23.20 -3.78
C LYS A 741 -12.95 23.15 -3.77
N LEU A 742 -12.36 23.96 -4.64
CA LEU A 742 -10.93 24.27 -4.62
C LEU A 742 -10.72 25.68 -4.04
N ILE A 743 -9.90 25.80 -3.01
CA ILE A 743 -9.50 27.09 -2.44
C ILE A 743 -8.14 27.47 -3.04
N LEU A 744 -8.07 28.64 -3.67
CA LEU A 744 -6.83 29.24 -4.13
C LEU A 744 -6.47 30.39 -3.19
N LYS A 745 -5.37 30.23 -2.45
CA LYS A 745 -4.96 31.19 -1.42
C LYS A 745 -4.07 32.29 -1.98
N ARG A 746 -3.15 31.94 -2.88
CA ARG A 746 -2.15 32.87 -3.43
C ARG A 746 -1.60 32.38 -4.76
N ALA A 747 -1.44 33.27 -5.73
CA ALA A 747 -0.69 33.00 -6.96
C ALA A 747 0.78 33.37 -6.79
N GLN A 748 1.64 32.64 -7.50
CA GLN A 748 3.08 32.90 -7.57
C GLN A 748 3.53 33.31 -8.99
N GLY A 749 2.57 33.50 -9.90
CA GLY A 749 2.75 33.93 -11.28
C GLY A 749 1.58 34.80 -11.75
N SER A 750 1.80 35.56 -12.82
CA SER A 750 0.75 36.30 -13.54
C SER A 750 0.52 35.71 -14.93
N GLY A 751 -0.71 35.81 -15.44
CA GLY A 751 -1.09 35.28 -16.74
C GLY A 751 -2.42 34.56 -16.70
N THR A 752 -2.54 33.52 -17.50
CA THR A 752 -3.75 32.71 -17.62
C THR A 752 -3.64 31.50 -16.70
N LEU A 753 -4.45 31.43 -15.65
CA LEU A 753 -4.57 30.24 -14.81
C LEU A 753 -5.72 29.38 -15.31
N ARG A 754 -5.44 28.13 -15.69
CA ARG A 754 -6.49 27.16 -16.02
C ARG A 754 -6.77 26.27 -14.83
N VAL A 755 -8.00 26.31 -14.33
CA VAL A 755 -8.51 25.38 -13.32
C VAL A 755 -9.47 24.43 -13.99
N SER A 756 -9.20 23.13 -13.90
CA SER A 756 -10.12 22.11 -14.37
C SER A 756 -10.60 21.25 -13.22
N VAL A 757 -11.85 20.82 -13.30
CA VAL A 757 -12.39 19.79 -12.41
C VAL A 757 -13.01 18.70 -13.26
N ALA A 758 -12.62 17.46 -12.98
CA ALA A 758 -13.32 16.28 -13.45
C ALA A 758 -14.28 15.84 -12.34
N ILE A 759 -15.58 15.79 -12.65
CA ILE A 759 -16.60 15.27 -11.75
C ILE A 759 -17.30 14.09 -12.42
N ASP A 760 -17.38 12.99 -11.70
CA ASP A 760 -18.21 11.84 -12.04
C ASP A 760 -18.97 11.35 -10.81
N ASN A 761 -20.06 10.63 -11.05
CA ASN A 761 -20.82 9.87 -10.04
C ASN A 761 -20.73 8.37 -10.36
N GLY A 762 -19.55 7.92 -10.81
CA GLY A 762 -19.32 6.58 -11.36
C GLY A 762 -19.65 6.43 -12.85
N GLY A 763 -20.23 7.44 -13.49
CA GLY A 763 -20.50 7.50 -14.94
C GLY A 763 -19.37 8.16 -15.75
N ALA A 764 -19.73 8.88 -16.81
CA ALA A 764 -18.79 9.66 -17.60
C ALA A 764 -18.12 10.74 -16.75
N LYS A 765 -16.80 10.84 -16.86
CA LYS A 765 -16.05 11.97 -16.29
C LYS A 765 -16.35 13.23 -17.07
N ILE A 766 -17.11 14.12 -16.45
CA ILE A 766 -17.40 15.43 -17.02
C ILE A 766 -16.33 16.39 -16.55
N VAL A 767 -15.53 16.87 -17.50
CA VAL A 767 -14.49 17.87 -17.24
C VAL A 767 -15.01 19.24 -17.62
N GLN A 768 -14.98 20.17 -16.67
CA GLN A 768 -15.14 21.58 -16.95
C GLN A 768 -13.83 22.29 -16.61
N SER A 769 -13.50 23.30 -17.42
CA SER A 769 -12.38 24.19 -17.16
C SER A 769 -12.89 25.62 -17.05
N VAL A 770 -12.29 26.39 -16.17
CA VAL A 770 -12.42 27.85 -16.12
C VAL A 770 -11.03 28.46 -16.20
N THR A 771 -10.97 29.59 -16.89
CA THR A 771 -9.76 30.39 -17.00
C THR A 771 -9.88 31.62 -16.11
N ILE A 772 -8.89 31.83 -15.27
CA ILE A 772 -8.79 32.99 -14.38
C ILE A 772 -7.60 33.82 -14.85
N THR A 773 -7.83 35.09 -15.19
CA THR A 773 -6.73 36.01 -15.50
C THR A 773 -6.11 36.49 -14.20
N VAL A 774 -4.90 36.03 -13.92
CA VAL A 774 -4.15 36.39 -12.71
C VAL A 774 -3.26 37.59 -13.01
N LYS A 775 -3.40 38.63 -12.20
CA LYS A 775 -2.53 39.82 -12.27
C LYS A 775 -2.03 40.14 -10.87
N GLU A 776 -0.82 39.70 -10.57
CA GLU A 776 -0.20 40.00 -9.29
C GLU A 776 -0.01 41.52 -9.09
N PRO A 777 -0.05 41.99 -7.83
CA PRO A 777 0.36 43.35 -7.53
C PRO A 777 1.83 43.55 -7.93
N SER A 778 2.19 44.78 -8.32
CA SER A 778 3.60 45.13 -8.50
C SER A 778 4.39 44.84 -7.22
N PRO A 779 5.69 44.48 -7.29
CA PRO A 779 6.49 44.15 -6.09
C PRO A 779 6.48 45.23 -4.98
N SER A 780 6.30 46.51 -5.31
CA SER A 780 6.17 47.60 -4.33
C SER A 780 4.83 47.64 -3.59
N LYS A 781 3.84 46.87 -4.03
CA LYS A 781 2.48 46.77 -3.48
C LYS A 781 2.20 45.40 -2.85
N ASP A 782 3.14 44.45 -2.92
CA ASP A 782 3.04 43.19 -2.18
C ASP A 782 3.54 43.45 -0.75
N GLU A 783 2.62 43.45 0.21
CA GLU A 783 2.91 43.86 1.58
C GLU A 783 3.83 42.88 2.30
N TRP A 784 4.75 43.41 3.10
CA TRP A 784 5.60 42.62 3.98
C TRP A 784 4.77 42.10 5.16
N VAL A 785 4.66 40.78 5.29
CA VAL A 785 3.93 40.16 6.39
C VAL A 785 4.79 40.24 7.66
N LEU A 786 4.33 40.96 8.67
CA LEU A 786 5.05 41.05 9.95
C LEU A 786 4.93 39.73 10.71
N ARG A 787 6.04 39.32 11.36
CA ARG A 787 6.02 38.15 12.25
C ARG A 787 5.13 38.44 13.48
N PRO A 788 4.20 37.53 13.83
CA PRO A 788 3.52 37.60 15.12
C PRO A 788 4.52 37.51 16.28
N LEU A 789 4.44 38.45 17.23
CA LEU A 789 5.28 38.45 18.43
C LEU A 789 4.77 37.41 19.43
N THR A 790 5.70 36.76 20.13
CA THR A 790 5.36 35.79 21.18
C THR A 790 5.20 36.49 22.53
N THR A 791 4.40 35.90 23.43
CA THR A 791 4.16 36.46 24.79
C THR A 791 5.41 36.46 25.66
N ASN A 792 6.36 35.55 25.39
CA ASN A 792 7.66 35.47 26.03
C ASN A 792 8.74 35.43 24.96
N GLU A 793 9.44 36.55 24.78
CA GLU A 793 10.50 36.69 23.80
C GLU A 793 11.65 37.48 24.39
N GLN A 794 12.84 36.91 24.38
CA GLN A 794 14.07 37.61 24.71
C GLN A 794 15.12 37.30 23.63
N PRO A 795 16.02 38.25 23.30
CA PRO A 795 17.13 37.98 22.42
C PRO A 795 18.14 37.00 23.03
N GLU A 796 18.90 36.31 22.21
CA GLU A 796 19.93 35.35 22.64
C GLU A 796 21.33 35.83 22.21
N ASP A 797 22.37 35.32 22.88
CA ASP A 797 23.75 35.54 22.41
C ASP A 797 23.91 35.01 20.98
N ASN A 798 24.67 35.75 20.17
CA ASN A 798 24.95 35.46 18.76
C ASN A 798 23.73 35.51 17.81
N GLN A 799 22.55 35.91 18.29
CA GLN A 799 21.33 35.88 17.49
C GLN A 799 21.41 36.75 16.24
N PHE A 800 20.79 36.25 15.16
CA PHE A 800 20.54 37.03 13.95
C PHE A 800 19.11 37.60 13.98
N ILE A 801 18.97 38.91 13.76
CA ILE A 801 17.70 39.58 13.57
C ILE A 801 17.50 39.82 12.07
N ALA A 802 16.40 39.31 11.51
CA ALA A 802 16.08 39.57 10.11
C ALA A 802 15.69 41.03 9.91
N ARG A 803 16.15 41.61 8.81
CA ARG A 803 15.71 42.91 8.31
C ARG A 803 14.26 42.82 7.85
N ASP A 804 13.45 43.82 8.22
CA ASP A 804 12.07 43.96 7.76
C ASP A 804 11.99 44.74 6.44
N GLY A 805 10.91 44.53 5.68
CA GLY A 805 10.56 45.33 4.50
C GLY A 805 11.35 45.03 3.22
N THR A 806 10.94 45.66 2.11
CA THR A 806 11.53 45.48 0.78
C THR A 806 12.66 46.48 0.52
N SER A 807 13.67 46.08 -0.26
CA SER A 807 14.94 46.80 -0.43
C SER A 807 14.90 47.99 -1.41
N ARG A 808 13.73 48.43 -1.90
CA ARG A 808 13.68 49.49 -2.91
C ARG A 808 14.11 50.86 -2.39
N GLU A 809 13.56 51.38 -1.28
CA GLU A 809 13.86 52.75 -0.81
C GLU A 809 13.68 52.98 0.72
N GLY A 810 14.29 52.18 1.61
CA GLY A 810 14.72 52.76 2.90
C GLY A 810 14.25 52.17 4.24
N GLN A 811 14.08 50.85 4.40
CA GLN A 811 14.24 50.25 5.73
C GLN A 811 15.37 49.21 5.72
N ARG A 812 16.50 49.61 6.30
CA ARG A 812 17.62 48.73 6.66
C ARG A 812 17.53 48.38 8.13
N GLU A 813 16.35 48.02 8.60
CA GLU A 813 16.10 47.82 10.02
C GLU A 813 15.48 46.46 10.27
N GLY A 814 15.85 45.80 11.36
CA GLY A 814 15.18 44.61 11.88
C GLY A 814 14.66 44.86 13.29
N LEU A 815 13.60 44.16 13.68
CA LEU A 815 12.94 44.37 14.97
C LEU A 815 13.49 43.43 16.05
N LEU A 816 14.23 43.99 17.02
CA LEU A 816 14.59 43.30 18.26
C LEU A 816 13.46 43.45 19.27
N VAL A 817 13.08 42.37 19.94
CA VAL A 817 11.90 42.33 20.83
C VAL A 817 12.25 41.74 22.18
N TYR A 818 11.72 42.37 23.23
CA TYR A 818 11.64 41.87 24.60
C TYR A 818 10.18 41.84 25.01
N ALA A 819 9.62 40.66 25.24
CA ALA A 819 8.25 40.47 25.72
C ALA A 819 8.24 39.43 26.84
N GLY A 820 7.38 39.61 27.82
CA GLY A 820 7.27 38.67 28.94
C GLY A 820 6.36 39.16 30.05
N THR A 821 6.39 38.45 31.17
CA THR A 821 5.73 38.83 32.42
C THR A 821 6.77 38.92 33.53
N LEU A 822 6.77 40.01 34.29
CA LEU A 822 7.70 40.16 35.41
C LEU A 822 7.26 39.28 36.60
N THR A 823 8.25 38.78 37.34
CA THR A 823 8.02 38.13 38.63
C THR A 823 7.58 39.14 39.69
N GLU A 824 8.27 40.27 39.77
CA GLU A 824 8.01 41.36 40.73
C GLU A 824 7.37 42.59 40.06
N VAL A 825 6.67 43.41 40.86
CA VAL A 825 6.14 44.70 40.39
C VAL A 825 7.31 45.68 40.20
N ALA A 826 7.29 46.42 39.10
CA ALA A 826 8.24 47.49 38.81
C ALA A 826 7.49 48.72 38.25
N ASP A 827 8.03 49.91 38.46
CA ASP A 827 7.45 51.16 37.93
C ASP A 827 7.55 51.19 36.40
N SER A 828 8.65 50.69 35.86
CA SER A 828 8.86 50.49 34.43
C SER A 828 9.86 49.37 34.13
N VAL A 829 9.87 48.91 32.88
CA VAL A 829 10.93 48.08 32.30
C VAL A 829 11.68 48.88 31.24
N PHE A 830 12.96 48.60 31.08
CA PHE A 830 13.80 49.21 30.06
C PHE A 830 14.56 48.16 29.24
N VAL A 831 14.89 48.53 28.00
CA VAL A 831 15.92 47.87 27.20
C VAL A 831 16.92 48.91 26.74
N ARG A 832 18.20 48.71 27.08
CA ARG A 832 19.33 49.44 26.52
C ARG A 832 19.94 48.59 25.42
N VAL A 833 20.17 49.21 24.27
CA VAL A 833 20.87 48.59 23.13
C VAL A 833 22.15 49.36 22.91
N PHE A 834 23.25 48.62 22.78
CA PHE A 834 24.59 49.13 22.50
C PHE A 834 25.00 48.64 21.11
N ALA A 835 25.58 49.51 20.31
CA ALA A 835 26.18 49.22 19.00
C ALA A 835 27.70 49.38 19.15
N ASP A 836 28.47 48.30 18.99
CA ASP A 836 29.91 48.25 19.26
C ASP A 836 30.28 48.92 20.59
N ASP A 837 29.57 48.50 21.65
CA ASP A 837 29.67 48.97 23.04
C ASP A 837 29.32 50.45 23.30
N LYS A 838 28.83 51.17 22.28
CA LYS A 838 28.28 52.53 22.45
C LYS A 838 26.78 52.48 22.60
N LEU A 839 26.22 53.21 23.58
CA LEU A 839 24.77 53.27 23.75
C LEU A 839 24.10 53.77 22.46
N PHE A 840 23.27 52.92 21.88
CA PHE A 840 22.58 53.14 20.61
C PHE A 840 21.13 53.60 20.82
N ALA A 841 20.41 52.92 21.72
CA ALA A 841 19.03 53.26 22.06
C ALA A 841 18.69 52.83 23.48
N THR A 842 17.76 53.54 24.11
CA THR A 842 17.06 53.07 25.32
C THR A 842 15.57 53.17 25.07
N GLN A 843 14.84 52.09 25.32
CA GLN A 843 13.38 52.08 25.32
C GLN A 843 12.87 51.72 26.70
N THR A 844 11.75 52.31 27.09
CA THR A 844 11.15 52.12 28.42
C THR A 844 9.64 52.06 28.28
N THR A 845 9.00 51.15 28.99
CA THR A 845 7.53 51.06 29.05
C THR A 845 7.08 50.65 30.44
N LYS A 846 5.83 50.95 30.77
CA LYS A 846 5.21 50.52 32.02
C LYS A 846 4.61 49.12 31.81
N PRO A 847 4.90 48.13 32.69
CA PRO A 847 4.20 46.86 32.67
C PRO A 847 2.68 47.03 32.85
N THR A 848 1.88 46.11 32.31
CA THR A 848 0.44 46.09 32.54
C THR A 848 0.11 45.75 34.00
N ALA A 849 -1.17 45.82 34.38
CA ALA A 849 -1.62 45.42 35.71
C ALA A 849 -1.28 43.96 36.03
N GLU A 850 -1.22 43.11 35.01
CA GLU A 850 -0.83 41.70 35.07
C GLU A 850 0.70 41.50 35.03
N LYS A 851 1.49 42.58 35.16
CA LYS A 851 2.96 42.59 35.07
C LYS A 851 3.52 42.21 33.69
N ALA A 852 2.69 42.19 32.64
CA ALA A 852 3.14 41.90 31.29
C ALA A 852 3.85 43.10 30.66
N TYR A 853 4.83 42.87 29.81
CA TYR A 853 5.54 43.91 29.08
C TYR A 853 5.85 43.49 27.64
N SER A 854 5.98 44.48 26.77
CA SER A 854 6.51 44.33 25.42
C SER A 854 7.27 45.60 25.02
N LEU A 855 8.53 45.42 24.63
CA LEU A 855 9.46 46.46 24.19
C LEU A 855 10.08 46.01 22.87
N SER A 856 10.29 46.95 21.96
CA SER A 856 10.98 46.67 20.72
C SER A 856 11.94 47.77 20.33
N VAL A 857 13.08 47.41 19.75
CA VAL A 857 14.09 48.34 19.24
C VAL A 857 14.42 47.96 17.80
N LYS A 858 14.42 48.94 16.91
CA LYS A 858 14.85 48.75 15.53
C LYS A 858 16.38 48.77 15.44
N LEU A 859 16.97 47.70 14.91
CA LEU A 859 18.41 47.56 14.70
C LEU A 859 18.76 47.85 13.26
N LYS A 860 19.81 48.62 12.99
CA LYS A 860 20.29 48.82 11.62
C LYS A 860 20.99 47.56 11.10
N ALA A 861 20.68 47.18 9.86
CA ALA A 861 21.35 46.14 9.10
C ALA A 861 22.64 46.70 8.49
N GLU A 862 23.71 46.63 9.27
CA GLU A 862 25.08 47.06 8.95
C GLU A 862 26.08 46.16 9.70
N LEU A 863 27.37 46.25 9.37
CA LEU A 863 28.43 45.45 10.01
C LEU A 863 28.77 45.99 11.41
N VAL A 864 27.80 45.88 12.33
CA VAL A 864 27.86 46.31 13.74
C VAL A 864 27.40 45.16 14.63
N LYS A 865 28.02 45.01 15.80
CA LYS A 865 27.59 44.05 16.83
C LYS A 865 26.75 44.76 17.88
N TYR A 866 25.55 44.25 18.10
CA TYR A 866 24.66 44.75 19.12
C TYR A 866 24.79 43.94 20.42
N ARG A 867 24.71 44.65 21.54
CA ARG A 867 24.52 44.09 22.88
C ARG A 867 23.30 44.74 23.51
N THR A 868 22.53 43.98 24.29
CA THR A 868 21.35 44.49 24.96
C THR A 868 21.37 44.22 26.46
N GLU A 869 20.80 45.14 27.23
CA GLU A 869 20.51 44.99 28.65
C GLU A 869 19.04 45.27 28.86
N PHE A 870 18.28 44.27 29.29
CA PHE A 870 16.90 44.41 29.71
C PHE A 870 16.82 44.43 31.23
N GLY A 871 16.01 45.32 31.79
CA GLY A 871 15.90 45.49 33.23
C GLY A 871 14.61 46.16 33.69
N THR A 872 14.47 46.28 35.00
CA THR A 872 13.36 46.97 35.68
C THR A 872 13.84 48.22 36.40
N LYS A 873 12.92 49.17 36.62
CA LYS A 873 13.15 50.34 37.46
C LYS A 873 12.07 50.43 38.54
N THR A 874 12.49 50.64 39.79
CA THR A 874 11.61 50.90 40.95
C THR A 874 12.19 52.06 41.75
N GLY A 875 11.49 53.19 41.80
CA GLY A 875 12.05 54.47 42.26
C GLY A 875 13.26 54.87 41.41
N ASP A 876 14.37 55.20 42.07
CA ASP A 876 15.64 55.54 41.42
C ASP A 876 16.54 54.33 41.14
N ASN A 877 16.15 53.12 41.57
CA ASN A 877 16.93 51.91 41.41
C ASN A 877 16.60 51.19 40.09
N GLU A 878 17.63 50.89 39.30
CA GLU A 878 17.53 50.05 38.12
C GLU A 878 18.20 48.70 38.35
N THR A 879 17.60 47.62 37.86
CA THR A 879 18.14 46.26 37.93
C THR A 879 18.14 45.64 36.55
N VAL A 880 19.32 45.23 36.05
CA VAL A 880 19.43 44.46 34.80
C VAL A 880 19.06 43.00 35.08
N LEU A 881 18.12 42.47 34.30
CA LEU A 881 17.56 41.12 34.44
C LEU A 881 18.04 40.17 33.34
N HIS A 882 18.37 40.68 32.16
CA HIS A 882 18.81 39.87 31.04
C HIS A 882 19.79 40.64 30.16
N THR A 883 20.81 39.94 29.65
CA THR A 883 21.76 40.48 28.68
C THR A 883 21.96 39.51 27.53
N ALA A 884 22.04 40.03 26.31
CA ALA A 884 22.43 39.27 25.13
C ALA A 884 23.42 40.07 24.29
N SER A 885 24.41 39.40 23.72
CA SER A 885 25.58 39.98 23.07
C SER A 885 25.84 39.38 21.69
N ASN A 886 26.69 40.04 20.89
CA ASN A 886 27.04 39.62 19.54
C ASN A 886 25.84 39.42 18.61
N ILE A 887 24.79 40.22 18.81
CA ILE A 887 23.58 40.23 17.98
C ILE A 887 23.90 40.97 16.68
N VAL A 888 23.43 40.46 15.55
CA VAL A 888 23.61 41.09 14.24
C VAL A 888 22.27 41.18 13.51
N CYS A 889 22.12 42.15 12.61
CA CYS A 889 20.88 42.37 11.85
C CYS A 889 21.14 42.34 10.35
N GLY A 890 20.37 41.59 9.56
CA GLY A 890 20.63 41.46 8.13
C GLY A 890 19.63 40.60 7.34
N ASP A 891 20.05 40.04 6.22
CA ASP A 891 19.18 39.25 5.33
C ASP A 891 19.33 37.73 5.48
N VAL A 892 18.21 37.02 5.32
CA VAL A 892 18.11 35.56 5.53
C VAL A 892 17.83 34.84 4.21
N PHE A 893 18.57 33.78 3.94
CA PHE A 893 18.38 32.88 2.81
C PHE A 893 18.26 31.42 3.27
N LEU A 894 17.48 30.63 2.55
CA LEU A 894 17.41 29.18 2.76
C LEU A 894 18.10 28.46 1.61
N ILE A 895 18.85 27.41 1.95
CA ILE A 895 19.34 26.43 0.99
C ILE A 895 18.54 25.14 1.19
N ASN A 896 18.06 24.53 0.11
CA ASN A 896 17.35 23.27 0.16
C ASN A 896 17.65 22.42 -1.10
N GLY A 897 17.34 21.13 -1.05
CA GLY A 897 17.60 20.17 -2.12
C GLY A 897 18.41 18.98 -1.64
N GLN A 898 19.34 18.49 -2.47
CA GLN A 898 20.12 17.28 -2.16
C GLN A 898 21.62 17.52 -1.96
N SER A 899 22.46 16.52 -2.25
CA SER A 899 23.87 16.52 -1.88
C SER A 899 24.68 17.69 -2.44
N ASN A 900 24.38 18.18 -3.64
CA ASN A 900 25.02 19.38 -4.18
C ASN A 900 24.49 20.69 -3.57
N ALA A 901 23.33 20.68 -2.90
CA ALA A 901 22.90 21.77 -2.01
C ALA A 901 23.52 21.65 -0.61
N VAL A 902 23.73 20.43 -0.10
CA VAL A 902 24.48 20.18 1.14
C VAL A 902 25.93 20.65 1.00
N ALA A 903 26.58 20.28 -0.11
CA ALA A 903 27.91 20.73 -0.52
C ALA A 903 28.98 20.59 0.56
N THR A 904 29.06 19.43 1.22
CA THR A 904 30.08 19.09 2.22
C THR A 904 31.13 18.11 1.71
N ASP A 905 30.89 17.47 0.55
CA ASP A 905 31.82 16.53 -0.09
C ASP A 905 32.72 17.24 -1.13
N PHE A 906 33.67 18.03 -0.64
CA PHE A 906 34.57 18.85 -1.46
C PHE A 906 36.06 18.61 -1.20
N GLY A 907 36.41 17.51 -0.51
CA GLY A 907 37.77 17.15 -0.09
C GLY A 907 37.95 17.11 1.43
N LYS A 908 39.14 16.69 1.91
CA LYS A 908 39.42 16.51 3.35
C LYS A 908 39.57 17.83 4.10
N ASP A 909 40.15 18.83 3.45
CA ASP A 909 40.38 20.14 4.07
C ASP A 909 39.10 20.98 4.05
N ASN A 910 38.96 21.84 5.06
CA ASN A 910 37.92 22.89 5.08
C ASN A 910 38.62 24.25 4.88
N PRO A 911 38.82 24.69 3.62
CA PRO A 911 39.65 25.86 3.32
C PRO A 911 38.95 27.20 3.60
N LEU A 912 37.62 27.20 3.82
CA LEU A 912 36.86 28.41 4.08
C LEU A 912 36.79 28.70 5.58
N ALA A 913 37.48 29.75 6.01
CA ALA A 913 37.37 30.23 7.39
C ALA A 913 35.94 30.74 7.68
N PRO A 914 35.40 30.48 8.89
CA PRO A 914 34.14 31.08 9.34
C PRO A 914 34.19 32.60 9.26
N SER A 915 33.06 33.23 8.92
CA SER A 915 32.91 34.68 8.89
C SER A 915 32.16 35.13 10.14
N GLU A 916 32.63 36.17 10.80
CA GLU A 916 31.94 36.76 11.94
C GLU A 916 30.61 37.45 11.57
N TRP A 917 30.29 37.56 10.28
CA TRP A 917 29.09 38.21 9.74
C TRP A 917 28.16 37.25 8.99
N VAL A 918 28.54 35.97 8.88
CA VAL A 918 27.67 34.92 8.33
C VAL A 918 27.17 34.05 9.48
N ARG A 919 25.86 34.05 9.71
CA ARG A 919 25.20 33.31 10.79
C ARG A 919 24.38 32.14 10.24
N THR A 920 24.11 31.19 11.13
CA THR A 920 23.15 30.12 10.92
C THR A 920 22.56 29.68 12.26
N PHE A 921 21.57 28.78 12.22
CA PHE A 921 20.91 28.26 13.40
C PHE A 921 20.79 26.73 13.38
N GLY A 922 21.21 26.10 14.49
CA GLY A 922 21.06 24.68 14.75
C GLY A 922 22.03 23.78 13.97
N ALA A 923 21.57 22.58 13.60
CA ALA A 923 22.37 21.58 12.91
C ALA A 923 21.63 20.99 11.69
N THR A 924 22.40 20.56 10.67
CA THR A 924 21.92 19.82 9.48
C THR A 924 21.78 18.31 9.72
N ALA A 925 21.83 17.87 10.99
CA ALA A 925 21.73 16.46 11.36
C ALA A 925 20.47 15.79 10.78
N GLY A 926 20.62 14.54 10.32
CA GLY A 926 19.55 13.78 9.69
C GLY A 926 18.53 13.19 10.66
N ASP A 927 18.87 13.07 11.95
CA ASP A 927 18.00 12.47 12.95
C ASP A 927 17.11 13.53 13.66
N PRO A 928 15.91 13.15 14.16
CA PRO A 928 14.99 14.08 14.80
C PRO A 928 15.54 14.78 16.06
N ASN A 929 16.49 14.17 16.78
CA ASN A 929 17.03 14.75 18.02
C ASN A 929 18.16 15.73 17.71
N GLY A 930 19.11 15.33 16.86
CA GLY A 930 20.24 16.17 16.43
C GLY A 930 19.79 17.41 15.66
N SER A 931 18.77 17.27 14.82
CA SER A 931 18.22 18.41 14.05
C SER A 931 17.53 19.46 14.91
N ARG A 932 17.14 19.10 16.15
CA ARG A 932 16.48 19.98 17.12
C ARG A 932 17.46 20.71 18.05
N LEU A 933 18.67 20.98 17.58
CA LEU A 933 19.66 21.78 18.30
C LEU A 933 19.30 23.28 18.21
N LYS A 934 19.13 23.95 19.36
CA LYS A 934 19.02 25.41 19.44
C LYS A 934 20.41 26.01 19.63
N LEU A 935 20.98 26.54 18.55
CA LEU A 935 22.34 27.09 18.57
C LEU A 935 22.46 28.20 17.53
N TRP A 936 22.66 29.43 18.00
CA TRP A 936 23.19 30.51 17.17
C TRP A 936 24.70 30.45 17.10
N ALA A 937 25.25 30.47 15.89
CA ALA A 937 26.69 30.51 15.69
C ALA A 937 27.08 31.14 14.34
N ASN A 938 28.38 31.41 14.20
CA ASN A 938 28.99 31.65 12.89
C ASN A 938 28.82 30.40 12.04
N ALA A 939 28.45 30.58 10.78
CA ALA A 939 28.28 29.46 9.88
C ALA A 939 29.63 28.87 9.45
N GLU A 940 29.63 27.57 9.19
CA GLU A 940 30.75 26.81 8.67
C GLU A 940 30.38 26.09 7.38
N ALA A 941 31.36 25.89 6.49
CA ALA A 941 31.15 25.10 5.28
C ALA A 941 30.93 23.60 5.59
N ARG A 942 31.61 23.07 6.61
CA ARG A 942 31.48 21.69 7.11
C ARG A 942 31.91 21.57 8.56
N ASN A 943 31.10 20.94 9.42
CA ASN A 943 31.42 20.73 10.84
C ASN A 943 30.84 19.38 11.35
N PRO A 944 31.54 18.62 12.23
CA PRO A 944 31.02 17.40 12.85
C PRO A 944 29.56 17.48 13.36
N GLY A 945 28.76 16.49 12.94
CA GLY A 945 27.33 16.41 13.30
C GLY A 945 26.46 17.47 12.63
N GLY A 946 26.96 18.18 11.62
CA GLY A 946 26.23 19.20 10.89
C GLY A 946 25.97 20.49 11.68
N LYS A 947 26.68 20.69 12.80
CA LYS A 947 26.49 21.85 13.68
C LYS A 947 26.89 23.12 12.96
N SER A 948 25.95 24.06 12.84
CA SER A 948 26.20 25.36 12.19
C SER A 948 26.72 25.26 10.76
N GLU A 949 26.38 24.17 10.06
CA GLU A 949 26.83 23.86 8.72
C GLU A 949 25.89 24.44 7.65
N ILE A 950 26.47 25.04 6.61
CA ILE A 950 25.71 25.58 5.47
C ILE A 950 26.24 25.16 4.10
N GLY A 951 27.28 24.32 4.04
CA GLY A 951 27.89 23.86 2.80
C GLY A 951 28.90 24.84 2.20
N TYR A 952 29.76 24.35 1.30
CA TYR A 952 30.85 25.14 0.71
C TYR A 952 30.35 26.37 -0.05
N TRP A 953 29.47 26.17 -1.04
CA TRP A 953 28.99 27.29 -1.85
C TRP A 953 28.05 28.19 -1.06
N GLY A 954 27.33 27.66 -0.06
CA GLY A 954 26.55 28.48 0.88
C GLY A 954 27.43 29.43 1.68
N MET A 955 28.57 28.94 2.19
CA MET A 955 29.54 29.76 2.90
C MET A 955 30.19 30.82 1.99
N GLU A 956 30.60 30.43 0.79
CA GLU A 956 31.19 31.34 -0.20
C GLU A 956 30.18 32.42 -0.64
N LEU A 957 28.92 32.06 -0.86
CA LEU A 957 27.84 32.99 -1.15
C LEU A 957 27.65 34.01 -0.01
N GLY A 958 27.55 33.53 1.23
CA GLY A 958 27.43 34.38 2.41
C GLY A 958 28.58 35.39 2.51
N ARG A 959 29.83 34.93 2.32
CA ARG A 959 31.02 35.81 2.32
C ARG A 959 30.97 36.85 1.22
N ARG A 960 30.57 36.48 0.00
CA ARG A 960 30.46 37.39 -1.13
C ARG A 960 29.43 38.49 -0.88
N LEU A 961 28.25 38.12 -0.38
CA LEU A 961 27.18 39.05 -0.06
C LEU A 961 27.55 40.00 1.09
N VAL A 962 28.18 39.50 2.16
CA VAL A 962 28.73 40.36 3.23
C VAL A 962 29.75 41.34 2.65
N ALA A 963 30.69 40.85 1.83
CA ALA A 963 31.75 41.67 1.26
C ALA A 963 31.21 42.78 0.35
N SER A 964 30.19 42.47 -0.45
CA SER A 964 29.60 43.40 -1.40
C SER A 964 28.59 44.35 -0.77
N GLU A 965 27.63 43.84 0.01
CA GLU A 965 26.48 44.61 0.50
C GLU A 965 26.70 45.28 1.85
N LYS A 966 27.78 44.90 2.56
CA LYS A 966 28.13 45.43 3.88
C LYS A 966 27.02 45.24 4.91
N ILE A 967 26.34 44.10 4.85
CA ILE A 967 25.35 43.66 5.84
C ILE A 967 25.64 42.22 6.28
N PRO A 968 25.29 41.84 7.51
CA PRO A 968 25.27 40.46 7.97
C PRO A 968 24.33 39.59 7.13
N ILE A 969 24.69 38.32 6.95
CA ILE A 969 23.91 37.33 6.18
C ILE A 969 23.63 36.11 7.05
N CYS A 970 22.39 35.62 7.05
CA CYS A 970 22.03 34.34 7.65
C CYS A 970 21.65 33.33 6.57
N ILE A 971 22.23 32.14 6.63
CA ILE A 971 21.87 31.03 5.75
C ILE A 971 21.50 29.84 6.61
N ILE A 972 20.32 29.25 6.39
CA ILE A 972 19.94 27.98 7.00
C ILE A 972 19.81 26.95 5.89
N ASN A 973 20.66 25.91 5.95
CA ASN A 973 20.66 24.83 4.96
C ASN A 973 19.81 23.66 5.45
N GLY A 974 18.79 23.29 4.69
CA GLY A 974 17.89 22.16 4.93
C GLY A 974 18.05 21.00 3.97
N ALA A 975 19.04 21.05 3.08
CA ALA A 975 19.28 20.02 2.09
C ALA A 975 19.68 18.68 2.73
N VAL A 976 19.38 17.58 2.04
CA VAL A 976 19.71 16.21 2.48
C VAL A 976 20.20 15.39 1.29
N GLY A 977 21.38 14.79 1.39
CA GLY A 977 21.98 14.01 0.29
C GLY A 977 21.16 12.80 -0.13
N GLY A 978 21.14 12.49 -1.43
CA GLY A 978 20.54 11.26 -1.98
C GLY A 978 19.00 11.23 -1.99
N THR A 979 18.34 12.37 -1.91
CA THR A 979 16.87 12.44 -1.81
C THR A 979 16.22 12.85 -3.12
N ARG A 980 15.03 12.29 -3.39
CA ARG A 980 14.11 12.73 -4.45
C ARG A 980 13.19 13.86 -3.99
N ILE A 981 12.55 14.56 -4.92
CA ILE A 981 11.68 15.71 -4.63
C ILE A 981 10.43 15.37 -3.81
N ASP A 982 9.90 14.15 -3.91
CA ASP A 982 8.74 13.68 -3.11
C ASP A 982 9.05 13.59 -1.61
N GLN A 983 10.32 13.38 -1.25
CA GLN A 983 10.76 13.29 0.15
C GLN A 983 10.90 14.67 0.83
N HIS A 984 10.88 15.74 0.03
CA HIS A 984 10.95 17.14 0.51
C HIS A 984 9.57 17.74 0.79
N GLN A 985 8.49 17.03 0.51
CA GLN A 985 7.14 17.56 0.66
C GLN A 985 6.80 17.87 2.11
N ARG A 986 5.99 18.92 2.29
CA ARG A 986 5.49 19.35 3.60
C ARG A 986 4.46 18.34 4.10
N ASN A 987 4.61 17.88 5.34
CA ASN A 987 3.53 17.16 6.04
C ASN A 987 2.43 18.17 6.41
N SER A 988 1.22 17.98 5.89
CA SER A 988 0.08 18.87 6.15
C SER A 988 -0.48 18.76 7.56
N GLU A 989 -0.35 17.59 8.21
CA GLU A 989 -0.86 17.32 9.56
C GLU A 989 0.08 17.85 10.65
N ASP A 990 1.40 17.66 10.46
CA ASP A 990 2.44 18.23 11.31
C ASP A 990 3.57 18.85 10.46
N PRO A 991 3.46 20.15 10.12
CA PRO A 991 4.42 20.84 9.25
C PRO A 991 5.87 20.83 9.76
N ALA A 992 6.04 20.78 11.08
CA ALA A 992 7.34 20.79 11.75
C ALA A 992 7.77 19.38 12.22
N ASP A 993 7.20 18.34 11.62
CA ASP A 993 7.55 16.95 11.90
C ASP A 993 9.04 16.71 11.63
N ALA A 994 9.79 16.46 12.68
CA ALA A 994 11.25 16.27 12.62
C ALA A 994 11.66 14.97 11.91
N LYS A 995 10.72 14.04 11.65
CA LYS A 995 10.96 12.87 10.79
C LYS A 995 11.09 13.26 9.31
N THR A 996 10.44 14.35 8.90
CA THR A 996 10.47 14.83 7.51
C THR A 996 11.61 15.82 7.27
N ILE A 997 12.09 15.87 6.02
CA ILE A 997 13.13 16.84 5.62
C ILE A 997 12.62 18.28 5.78
N TYR A 998 11.41 18.52 5.28
CA TYR A 998 10.74 19.81 5.37
C TYR A 998 10.60 20.28 6.82
N GLY A 999 10.07 19.42 7.69
CA GLY A 999 9.79 19.78 9.08
C GLY A 999 11.02 20.07 9.91
N ARG A 1000 12.16 19.40 9.64
CA ARG A 1000 13.45 19.76 10.27
C ARG A 1000 13.93 21.16 9.89
N LEU A 1001 13.77 21.56 8.63
CA LEU A 1001 14.10 22.93 8.21
C LEU A 1001 13.13 23.93 8.85
N LEU A 1002 11.83 23.70 8.72
CA LEU A 1002 10.80 24.59 9.27
C LEU A 1002 10.97 24.80 10.77
N TRP A 1003 11.20 23.74 11.54
CA TRP A 1003 11.43 23.82 12.97
C TRP A 1003 12.62 24.74 13.30
N ARG A 1004 13.75 24.59 12.60
CA ARG A 1004 14.94 25.44 12.83
C ARG A 1004 14.64 26.91 12.53
N VAL A 1005 13.95 27.21 11.43
CA VAL A 1005 13.59 28.59 11.07
C VAL A 1005 12.59 29.18 12.06
N GLN A 1006 11.64 28.39 12.56
CA GLN A 1006 10.70 28.80 13.62
C GLN A 1006 11.41 29.10 14.94
N GLN A 1007 12.30 28.22 15.39
CA GLN A 1007 13.07 28.44 16.62
C GLN A 1007 14.03 29.64 16.51
N ALA A 1008 14.58 29.87 15.32
CA ALA A 1008 15.39 31.06 15.03
C ALA A 1008 14.57 32.36 14.96
N LYS A 1009 13.23 32.28 14.98
CA LYS A 1009 12.29 33.42 14.81
C LYS A 1009 12.46 34.11 13.45
N LEU A 1010 12.85 33.37 12.40
CA LEU A 1010 13.20 33.90 11.08
C LEU A 1010 12.16 33.63 9.98
N THR A 1011 11.03 32.97 10.27
CA THR A 1011 10.05 32.53 9.24
C THR A 1011 9.58 33.65 8.31
N HIS A 1012 9.41 34.86 8.85
CA HIS A 1012 8.97 36.02 8.07
C HIS A 1012 10.14 36.87 7.55
N GLY A 1013 11.39 36.52 7.86
CA GLY A 1013 12.60 37.21 7.42
C GLY A 1013 13.25 36.62 6.17
N VAL A 1014 12.80 35.44 5.72
CA VAL A 1014 13.40 34.73 4.59
C VAL A 1014 13.16 35.49 3.27
N ARG A 1015 14.26 35.85 2.59
CA ARG A 1015 14.24 36.57 1.31
C ARG A 1015 14.06 35.64 0.12
N ALA A 1016 14.75 34.51 0.13
CA ALA A 1016 14.74 33.57 -0.97
C ALA A 1016 15.07 32.15 -0.53
N VAL A 1017 14.62 31.19 -1.34
CA VAL A 1017 15.01 29.78 -1.27
C VAL A 1017 15.88 29.46 -2.48
N ILE A 1018 17.01 28.83 -2.23
CA ILE A 1018 17.95 28.36 -3.24
C ILE A 1018 17.87 26.83 -3.27
N TRP A 1019 17.42 26.29 -4.41
CA TRP A 1019 17.12 24.88 -4.64
C TRP A 1019 18.14 24.25 -5.60
N HIS A 1020 18.81 23.20 -5.15
CA HIS A 1020 19.57 22.32 -6.05
C HIS A 1020 19.20 20.87 -5.79
N GLN A 1021 18.43 20.29 -6.71
CA GLN A 1021 18.01 18.91 -6.63
C GLN A 1021 17.60 18.38 -8.01
N GLY A 1022 17.58 17.06 -8.14
CA GLY A 1022 17.04 16.34 -9.29
C GLY A 1022 17.88 15.12 -9.63
N GLU A 1023 19.11 15.02 -9.12
CA GLU A 1023 20.00 13.93 -9.49
C GLU A 1023 19.38 12.56 -9.12
N ASN A 1024 18.63 12.47 -8.02
CA ASN A 1024 17.94 11.24 -7.63
C ASN A 1024 16.59 11.00 -8.35
N ASP A 1025 16.04 12.00 -9.04
CA ASP A 1025 14.79 11.90 -9.83
C ASP A 1025 15.04 11.55 -11.30
N GLN A 1026 16.31 11.39 -11.69
CA GLN A 1026 16.68 10.97 -13.04
C GLN A 1026 16.33 9.51 -13.31
N GLY A 1027 16.15 8.68 -12.27
CA GLY A 1027 15.96 7.24 -12.41
C GLY A 1027 14.52 6.82 -12.65
N ALA A 1028 14.33 5.51 -12.77
CA ALA A 1028 13.02 4.88 -12.89
C ALA A 1028 12.34 4.61 -11.54
N ASP A 1029 12.81 5.18 -10.42
CA ASP A 1029 12.25 4.98 -9.07
C ASP A 1029 11.36 6.16 -8.64
N GLY A 1030 10.50 6.61 -9.57
CA GLY A 1030 9.54 7.68 -9.29
C GLY A 1030 8.43 7.23 -8.33
N PRO A 1031 7.76 8.14 -7.62
CA PRO A 1031 6.76 7.80 -6.59
C PRO A 1031 5.55 7.02 -7.09
N THR A 1032 5.21 7.13 -8.38
CA THR A 1032 4.14 6.39 -9.06
C THR A 1032 4.59 5.02 -9.59
N GLY A 1033 5.84 4.65 -9.32
CA GLY A 1033 6.53 3.57 -10.00
C GLY A 1033 6.96 3.89 -11.43
N GLY A 1034 6.78 5.12 -11.90
CA GLY A 1034 7.28 5.60 -13.19
C GLY A 1034 8.68 6.21 -13.08
N TYR A 1035 9.06 7.02 -14.06
CA TYR A 1035 10.30 7.82 -13.96
C TYR A 1035 10.09 9.06 -13.09
N GLY A 1036 11.13 9.50 -12.38
CA GLY A 1036 11.01 10.67 -11.48
C GLY A 1036 10.57 11.96 -12.17
N PHE A 1037 10.96 12.17 -13.43
CA PHE A 1037 10.57 13.37 -14.20
C PHE A 1037 9.05 13.54 -14.38
N GLU A 1038 8.28 12.45 -14.35
CA GLU A 1038 6.83 12.45 -14.60
C GLU A 1038 6.05 13.23 -13.52
N THR A 1039 6.59 13.30 -12.30
CA THR A 1039 5.94 13.94 -11.14
C THR A 1039 6.69 15.14 -10.60
N TYR A 1040 7.89 15.42 -11.13
CA TYR A 1040 8.77 16.46 -10.61
C TYR A 1040 8.14 17.86 -10.64
N ARG A 1041 7.44 18.22 -11.73
CA ARG A 1041 6.80 19.53 -11.86
C ARG A 1041 5.76 19.78 -10.77
N SER A 1042 4.85 18.83 -10.56
CA SER A 1042 3.79 18.98 -9.56
C SER A 1042 4.38 19.08 -8.15
N PHE A 1043 5.35 18.23 -7.82
CA PHE A 1043 6.00 18.25 -6.51
C PHE A 1043 6.81 19.52 -6.26
N PHE A 1044 7.42 20.11 -7.29
CA PHE A 1044 8.10 21.41 -7.15
C PHE A 1044 7.10 22.54 -6.88
N ILE A 1045 5.97 22.57 -7.60
CA ILE A 1045 4.92 23.58 -7.40
C ILE A 1045 4.35 23.48 -5.98
N ASP A 1046 4.03 22.27 -5.51
CA ASP A 1046 3.48 22.05 -4.17
C ASP A 1046 4.52 22.39 -3.07
N LEU A 1047 5.80 22.07 -3.28
CA LEU A 1047 6.89 22.45 -2.38
C LEU A 1047 7.11 23.96 -2.32
N ALA A 1048 7.08 24.65 -3.46
CA ALA A 1048 7.18 26.10 -3.51
C ALA A 1048 5.96 26.78 -2.87
N ALA A 1049 4.76 26.21 -3.02
CA ALA A 1049 3.56 26.67 -2.32
C ALA A 1049 3.72 26.53 -0.80
N ALA A 1050 4.22 25.38 -0.33
CA ALA A 1050 4.52 25.15 1.07
C ALA A 1050 5.55 26.16 1.61
N TRP A 1051 6.67 26.39 0.92
CA TRP A 1051 7.63 27.44 1.31
C TRP A 1051 6.97 28.82 1.39
N LYS A 1052 6.13 29.18 0.43
CA LYS A 1052 5.46 30.48 0.43
C LYS A 1052 4.42 30.62 1.55
N GLU A 1053 3.81 29.51 1.98
CA GLU A 1053 2.87 29.50 3.11
C GLU A 1053 3.59 29.69 4.44
N ASP A 1054 4.68 28.94 4.68
CA ASP A 1054 5.42 29.01 5.95
C ASP A 1054 6.46 30.17 6.00
N TYR A 1055 6.88 30.66 4.84
CA TYR A 1055 7.81 31.79 4.67
C TYR A 1055 7.17 32.87 3.75
N PRO A 1056 6.18 33.63 4.26
CA PRO A 1056 5.30 34.46 3.44
C PRO A 1056 6.02 35.55 2.65
N ASN A 1057 7.20 35.95 3.10
CA ASN A 1057 7.96 37.06 2.56
C ASN A 1057 9.05 36.67 1.54
N ILE A 1058 9.12 35.41 1.12
CA ILE A 1058 10.00 35.00 0.01
C ILE A 1058 9.73 35.88 -1.21
N GLN A 1059 10.75 36.53 -1.74
CA GLN A 1059 10.67 37.41 -2.90
C GLN A 1059 11.13 36.70 -4.17
N HIS A 1060 12.01 35.70 -4.06
CA HIS A 1060 12.55 34.98 -5.22
C HIS A 1060 12.88 33.52 -4.91
N TYR A 1061 12.78 32.67 -5.93
CA TYR A 1061 13.27 31.30 -5.92
C TYR A 1061 14.41 31.15 -6.90
N TYR A 1062 15.50 30.52 -6.46
CA TYR A 1062 16.64 30.22 -7.31
C TYR A 1062 16.74 28.72 -7.45
N MET A 1063 16.75 28.21 -8.67
CA MET A 1063 16.95 26.80 -8.96
C MET A 1063 18.20 26.60 -9.79
N PHE A 1064 18.88 25.47 -9.59
CA PHE A 1064 19.91 24.99 -10.50
C PHE A 1064 19.33 23.87 -11.39
N GLN A 1065 19.49 23.98 -12.71
CA GLN A 1065 19.27 22.83 -13.60
C GLN A 1065 20.48 21.91 -13.50
N ILE A 1066 20.23 20.62 -13.25
CA ILE A 1066 21.29 19.61 -13.15
C ILE A 1066 21.96 19.35 -14.50
N TRP A 1067 23.15 18.74 -14.48
CA TRP A 1067 23.87 18.34 -15.70
C TRP A 1067 23.52 16.89 -16.11
N PRO A 1068 23.76 16.50 -17.38
CA PRO A 1068 23.43 15.17 -17.87
C PRO A 1068 24.14 14.05 -17.12
N LYS A 1069 23.42 12.97 -16.83
CA LYS A 1069 23.86 11.81 -16.03
C LYS A 1069 24.57 12.20 -14.73
N SER A 1070 24.13 13.27 -14.07
CA SER A 1070 24.62 13.61 -12.73
C SER A 1070 24.48 12.40 -11.80
N CYS A 1071 25.55 12.03 -11.08
CA CYS A 1071 25.60 10.81 -10.26
C CYS A 1071 25.26 9.48 -11.00
N SER A 1072 25.27 9.45 -12.34
CA SER A 1072 24.96 8.26 -13.16
C SER A 1072 23.57 7.64 -12.93
N MET A 1073 22.58 8.44 -12.51
CA MET A 1073 21.23 7.94 -12.18
C MET A 1073 20.25 7.87 -13.36
N GLY A 1074 20.52 8.58 -14.46
CA GLY A 1074 19.66 8.63 -15.64
C GLY A 1074 19.66 7.33 -16.46
N ILE A 1075 18.47 6.88 -16.86
CA ILE A 1075 18.25 5.65 -17.65
C ILE A 1075 17.41 5.98 -18.90
N ASN A 1076 17.86 5.58 -20.09
CA ASN A 1076 17.09 5.72 -21.35
C ASN A 1076 16.55 7.15 -21.60
N GLY A 1077 17.36 8.17 -21.32
CA GLY A 1077 17.03 9.58 -21.57
C GLY A 1077 16.07 10.23 -20.57
N SER A 1078 15.71 9.55 -19.48
CA SER A 1078 14.89 10.11 -18.40
C SER A 1078 15.48 11.37 -17.76
N ASP A 1079 16.80 11.49 -17.67
CA ASP A 1079 17.47 12.69 -17.19
C ASP A 1079 17.40 13.87 -18.18
N ASN A 1080 17.30 13.60 -19.49
CA ASN A 1080 17.04 14.64 -20.49
C ASN A 1080 15.66 15.27 -20.26
N ARG A 1081 14.64 14.43 -20.01
CA ARG A 1081 13.27 14.88 -19.73
C ARG A 1081 13.15 15.59 -18.39
N LEU A 1082 13.86 15.13 -17.35
CA LEU A 1082 13.91 15.84 -16.08
C LEU A 1082 14.50 17.25 -16.23
N ARG A 1083 15.59 17.39 -16.96
CA ARG A 1083 16.20 18.71 -17.23
C ARG A 1083 15.26 19.61 -18.02
N GLU A 1084 14.48 19.06 -18.95
CA GLU A 1084 13.43 19.81 -19.66
C GLU A 1084 12.33 20.33 -18.71
N VAL A 1085 11.90 19.51 -17.73
CA VAL A 1085 11.00 19.97 -16.67
C VAL A 1085 11.62 21.12 -15.89
N GLN A 1086 12.87 20.98 -15.44
CA GLN A 1086 13.58 22.06 -14.73
C GLN A 1086 13.72 23.34 -15.55
N ARG A 1087 13.96 23.22 -16.86
CA ARG A 1087 14.10 24.37 -17.77
C ARG A 1087 12.82 25.19 -17.90
N THR A 1088 11.67 24.51 -17.87
CA THR A 1088 10.37 25.08 -18.20
C THR A 1088 9.59 25.57 -16.99
N LEU A 1089 9.94 25.12 -15.77
CA LEU A 1089 9.33 25.58 -14.51
C LEU A 1089 9.17 27.11 -14.37
N PRO A 1090 10.13 27.97 -14.79
CA PRO A 1090 9.95 29.43 -14.70
C PRO A 1090 8.71 29.99 -15.41
N ARG A 1091 8.11 29.26 -16.35
CA ARG A 1091 6.86 29.69 -17.00
C ARG A 1091 5.70 29.78 -16.02
N ASP A 1092 5.74 29.04 -14.93
CA ASP A 1092 4.67 28.94 -13.94
C ASP A 1092 4.78 29.99 -12.81
N PHE A 1093 5.89 30.75 -12.77
CA PHE A 1093 6.23 31.64 -11.66
C PHE A 1093 6.67 33.03 -12.15
N SER A 1094 6.30 34.08 -11.43
CA SER A 1094 6.82 35.44 -11.65
C SER A 1094 8.27 35.60 -11.15
N ASN A 1095 8.63 34.89 -10.08
CA ASN A 1095 9.90 35.09 -9.36
C ASN A 1095 10.67 33.77 -9.18
N LEU A 1096 10.85 33.00 -10.25
CA LEU A 1096 11.74 31.83 -10.29
C LEU A 1096 12.81 32.04 -11.36
N SER A 1097 14.07 31.84 -11.00
CA SER A 1097 15.17 31.85 -11.96
C SER A 1097 15.96 30.54 -11.91
N VAL A 1098 16.39 30.08 -13.09
CA VAL A 1098 17.16 28.85 -13.25
C VAL A 1098 18.57 29.19 -13.66
N MET A 1099 19.53 28.70 -12.89
CA MET A 1099 20.95 28.77 -13.19
C MET A 1099 21.42 27.42 -13.74
N SER A 1100 22.29 27.46 -14.74
CA SER A 1100 22.88 26.26 -15.32
C SER A 1100 24.07 25.84 -14.49
N THR A 1101 24.17 24.56 -14.14
CA THR A 1101 25.41 23.99 -13.60
C THR A 1101 26.35 23.51 -14.71
N LEU A 1102 25.93 23.60 -15.98
CA LEU A 1102 26.81 23.33 -17.12
C LEU A 1102 27.90 24.40 -17.22
N GLY A 1103 29.08 23.99 -17.69
CA GLY A 1103 30.22 24.88 -17.88
C GLY A 1103 30.99 25.21 -16.60
N ILE A 1104 30.59 24.67 -15.44
CA ILE A 1104 31.37 24.79 -14.19
C ILE A 1104 32.69 24.04 -14.34
N LYS A 1105 33.80 24.75 -14.10
CA LYS A 1105 35.16 24.22 -14.19
C LYS A 1105 35.91 24.40 -12.86
N PRO A 1106 36.54 23.35 -12.30
CA PRO A 1106 36.51 21.96 -12.78
C PRO A 1106 35.11 21.31 -12.66
N PRO A 1107 34.76 20.37 -13.55
CA PRO A 1107 33.45 19.72 -13.55
C PRO A 1107 33.29 18.78 -12.34
N GLY A 1108 32.04 18.49 -12.00
CA GLY A 1108 31.66 17.49 -11.00
C GLY A 1108 31.42 16.11 -11.63
N GLY A 1109 31.61 15.06 -10.82
CA GLY A 1109 31.17 13.69 -11.15
C GLY A 1109 29.74 13.46 -10.63
N CYS A 1110 29.64 13.10 -9.35
CA CYS A 1110 28.39 13.20 -8.57
C CYS A 1110 28.37 14.49 -7.72
N HIS A 1111 29.51 14.84 -7.13
CA HIS A 1111 29.72 16.09 -6.39
C HIS A 1111 30.83 16.92 -7.05
N PHE A 1112 30.81 18.23 -6.79
CA PHE A 1112 31.85 19.15 -7.27
C PHE A 1112 32.99 19.27 -6.26
N PRO A 1113 34.23 19.47 -6.71
CA PRO A 1113 35.30 19.89 -5.81
C PRO A 1113 35.08 21.32 -5.31
N ALA A 1114 35.83 21.74 -4.29
CA ALA A 1114 35.76 23.08 -3.69
C ALA A 1114 35.77 24.23 -4.73
N ALA A 1115 36.66 24.18 -5.72
CA ALA A 1115 36.72 25.18 -6.80
C ALA A 1115 35.46 25.18 -7.68
N GLY A 1116 34.84 24.02 -7.93
CA GLY A 1116 33.57 23.93 -8.63
C GLY A 1116 32.41 24.51 -7.81
N TYR A 1117 32.35 24.23 -6.50
CA TYR A 1117 31.36 24.86 -5.62
C TYR A 1117 31.57 26.37 -5.45
N ALA A 1118 32.81 26.88 -5.53
CA ALA A 1118 33.04 28.33 -5.58
C ALA A 1118 32.37 28.98 -6.82
N GLU A 1119 32.34 28.27 -7.95
CA GLU A 1119 31.64 28.74 -9.16
C GLU A 1119 30.11 28.78 -8.98
N PHE A 1120 29.50 27.85 -8.22
CA PHE A 1120 28.07 27.95 -7.87
C PHE A 1120 27.76 29.30 -7.21
N ALA A 1121 28.54 29.64 -6.19
CA ALA A 1121 28.40 30.90 -5.48
C ALA A 1121 28.67 32.11 -6.40
N ARG A 1122 29.71 32.04 -7.25
CA ARG A 1122 30.04 33.11 -8.21
C ARG A 1122 28.90 33.36 -9.20
N LEU A 1123 28.26 32.30 -9.70
CA LEU A 1123 27.19 32.39 -10.69
C LEU A 1123 25.89 32.96 -10.11
N ILE A 1124 25.51 32.56 -8.89
CA ILE A 1124 24.23 32.98 -8.30
C ILE A 1124 24.30 34.35 -7.60
N THR A 1125 25.48 34.77 -7.14
CA THR A 1125 25.64 36.05 -6.40
C THR A 1125 25.10 37.26 -7.17
N PRO A 1126 25.47 37.50 -8.45
CA PRO A 1126 24.97 38.64 -9.20
C PRO A 1126 23.44 38.64 -9.36
N LEU A 1127 22.85 37.46 -9.51
CA LEU A 1127 21.41 37.31 -9.67
C LEU A 1127 20.67 37.64 -8.36
N ILE A 1128 21.21 37.23 -7.21
CA ILE A 1128 20.70 37.64 -5.89
C ILE A 1128 20.85 39.16 -5.71
N GLN A 1129 21.95 39.73 -6.17
CA GLN A 1129 22.20 41.17 -6.10
C GLN A 1129 21.26 42.02 -6.92
N GLU A 1130 20.93 41.58 -8.13
CA GLU A 1130 19.94 42.25 -8.97
C GLU A 1130 18.55 42.26 -8.29
N GLN A 1131 18.11 41.09 -7.80
CA GLN A 1131 16.74 40.93 -7.30
C GLN A 1131 16.54 41.55 -5.91
N HIS A 1132 17.50 41.37 -4.99
CA HIS A 1132 17.34 41.79 -3.58
C HIS A 1132 18.10 43.06 -3.22
N TYR A 1133 19.15 43.43 -3.96
CA TYR A 1133 19.97 44.60 -3.65
C TYR A 1133 19.94 45.66 -4.76
N HIS A 1134 19.15 45.44 -5.81
CA HIS A 1134 18.93 46.34 -6.95
C HIS A 1134 20.23 46.85 -7.57
N ARG A 1135 21.27 46.01 -7.56
CA ARG A 1135 22.49 46.31 -8.30
C ARG A 1135 22.16 46.29 -9.79
N VAL A 1136 22.37 47.42 -10.44
CA VAL A 1136 22.28 47.51 -11.90
C VAL A 1136 23.43 46.71 -12.48
N VAL A 1137 23.10 45.72 -13.30
CA VAL A 1137 24.07 44.94 -14.06
C VAL A 1137 23.73 45.07 -15.54
N ASP A 1138 24.74 45.35 -16.36
CA ASP A 1138 24.57 45.43 -17.81
C ASP A 1138 24.42 44.02 -18.40
N GLY A 1139 23.31 43.79 -19.11
CA GLY A 1139 23.02 42.51 -19.76
C GLY A 1139 22.24 41.53 -18.88
N ARG A 1140 21.98 40.33 -19.42
CA ARG A 1140 21.14 39.31 -18.77
C ARG A 1140 21.96 38.36 -17.91
N LEU A 1141 21.53 38.14 -16.67
CA LEU A 1141 22.24 37.30 -15.67
C LEU A 1141 21.79 35.83 -15.64
N THR A 1142 20.81 35.45 -16.46
CA THR A 1142 20.35 34.06 -16.56
C THR A 1142 20.98 33.36 -17.77
N PRO A 1143 21.19 32.04 -17.71
CA PRO A 1143 21.51 31.21 -18.87
C PRO A 1143 20.55 31.45 -20.05
N PRO A 1144 21.02 31.33 -21.30
CA PRO A 1144 20.14 31.25 -22.45
C PRO A 1144 19.14 30.10 -22.33
N ASN A 1145 17.86 30.40 -22.49
CA ASN A 1145 16.77 29.42 -22.50
C ASN A 1145 16.09 29.43 -23.88
N LEU A 1146 15.69 28.26 -24.39
CA LEU A 1146 15.01 28.13 -25.67
C LEU A 1146 13.53 28.53 -25.54
N LYS A 1147 13.08 29.47 -26.37
CA LYS A 1147 11.66 29.85 -26.47
C LYS A 1147 10.89 28.89 -27.36
N ARG A 1148 11.39 28.67 -28.58
CA ARG A 1148 10.77 27.85 -29.61
C ARG A 1148 11.77 27.40 -30.67
N ALA A 1149 11.37 26.40 -31.44
CA ALA A 1149 12.07 25.89 -32.61
C ALA A 1149 11.11 25.83 -33.79
N PHE A 1150 11.55 26.18 -35.00
CA PHE A 1150 10.68 26.15 -36.20
C PHE A 1150 11.48 26.01 -37.49
N PHE A 1151 10.88 25.41 -38.53
CA PHE A 1151 11.48 25.38 -39.85
C PHE A 1151 11.33 26.73 -40.56
N THR A 1152 12.36 27.20 -41.26
CA THR A 1152 12.28 28.49 -41.98
C THR A 1152 11.72 28.36 -43.38
N THR A 1153 11.70 27.15 -43.93
CA THR A 1153 11.32 26.88 -45.31
C THR A 1153 10.40 25.65 -45.39
N ALA A 1154 9.56 25.60 -46.43
CA ALA A 1154 8.73 24.43 -46.72
C ALA A 1154 9.56 23.17 -47.04
N GLN A 1155 10.82 23.36 -47.45
CA GLN A 1155 11.78 22.29 -47.72
C GLN A 1155 12.29 21.63 -46.43
N ARG A 1156 12.15 22.27 -45.27
CA ARG A 1156 12.54 21.74 -43.94
C ARG A 1156 14.01 21.28 -43.87
N ASP A 1157 14.89 21.98 -44.56
CA ASP A 1157 16.34 21.75 -44.57
C ASP A 1157 17.10 22.77 -43.69
N GLU A 1158 16.36 23.66 -43.03
CA GLU A 1158 16.87 24.68 -42.12
C GLU A 1158 15.93 24.83 -40.92
N LEU A 1159 16.51 24.71 -39.72
CA LEU A 1159 15.82 24.78 -38.43
C LEU A 1159 16.33 26.00 -37.65
N VAL A 1160 15.43 26.88 -37.20
CA VAL A 1160 15.76 28.01 -36.33
C VAL A 1160 15.40 27.69 -34.89
N LEU A 1161 16.34 27.99 -33.98
CA LEU A 1161 16.18 27.96 -32.54
C LEU A 1161 16.20 29.39 -31.99
N GLU A 1162 15.12 29.83 -31.37
CA GLU A 1162 14.98 31.18 -30.82
C GLU A 1162 15.13 31.17 -29.30
N PHE A 1163 16.14 31.87 -28.78
CA PHE A 1163 16.47 31.95 -27.35
C PHE A 1163 16.00 33.27 -26.73
N GLU A 1164 15.94 33.30 -25.40
CA GLU A 1164 15.60 34.53 -24.66
C GLU A 1164 16.73 35.55 -24.54
N SER A 1165 17.95 35.16 -24.89
CA SER A 1165 19.15 35.98 -24.81
C SER A 1165 20.05 35.75 -26.01
N GLN A 1166 21.04 36.61 -26.19
CA GLN A 1166 22.03 36.45 -27.25
C GLN A 1166 22.87 35.19 -27.03
N ILE A 1167 23.17 34.52 -28.14
CA ILE A 1167 23.77 33.18 -28.15
C ILE A 1167 25.01 33.15 -29.05
N VAL A 1168 25.99 32.33 -28.71
CA VAL A 1168 27.24 32.16 -29.47
C VAL A 1168 27.22 30.78 -30.12
N TRP A 1169 27.45 30.75 -31.43
CA TRP A 1169 27.58 29.50 -32.19
C TRP A 1169 29.04 29.02 -32.26
N SER A 1170 29.22 27.70 -32.25
CA SER A 1170 30.47 27.00 -32.50
C SER A 1170 30.20 25.78 -33.36
N ASP A 1171 30.97 25.57 -34.44
CA ASP A 1171 30.78 24.45 -35.37
C ASP A 1171 30.98 23.07 -34.72
N ALA A 1172 31.66 23.01 -33.58
CA ALA A 1172 31.79 21.79 -32.77
C ALA A 1172 30.43 21.28 -32.25
N LEU A 1173 29.42 22.16 -32.15
CA LEU A 1173 28.11 21.85 -31.58
C LEU A 1173 27.17 21.09 -32.52
N THR A 1174 27.52 20.92 -33.80
CA THR A 1174 26.68 20.19 -34.78
C THR A 1174 26.28 18.79 -34.32
N SER A 1175 27.12 18.12 -33.55
CA SER A 1175 26.86 16.78 -32.99
C SER A 1175 25.94 16.76 -31.76
N GLN A 1176 25.66 17.92 -31.16
CA GLN A 1176 24.94 18.02 -29.89
C GLN A 1176 23.42 18.16 -30.05
N PHE A 1177 22.92 18.30 -31.27
CA PHE A 1177 21.49 18.40 -31.57
C PHE A 1177 20.95 17.09 -32.16
N HIS A 1178 19.80 16.66 -31.64
CA HIS A 1178 19.09 15.46 -32.06
C HIS A 1178 17.70 15.83 -32.56
N LEU A 1179 17.26 15.24 -33.67
CA LEU A 1179 15.94 15.46 -34.25
C LEU A 1179 15.13 14.16 -34.17
N ASP A 1180 14.01 14.17 -33.44
CA ASP A 1180 13.25 12.95 -33.09
C ASP A 1180 14.15 11.83 -32.51
N GLY A 1181 15.14 12.22 -31.71
CA GLY A 1181 16.12 11.31 -31.09
C GLY A 1181 17.32 10.95 -31.98
N GLU A 1182 17.30 11.29 -33.27
CA GLU A 1182 18.38 10.95 -34.20
C GLU A 1182 19.54 11.96 -34.12
N ALA A 1183 20.74 11.45 -33.88
CA ALA A 1183 21.96 12.25 -33.76
C ALA A 1183 22.50 12.71 -35.13
N LYS A 1184 23.41 13.70 -35.11
CA LYS A 1184 24.26 14.10 -36.24
C LYS A 1184 23.49 14.53 -37.51
N GLN A 1185 22.28 15.06 -37.35
CA GLN A 1185 21.45 15.55 -38.47
C GLN A 1185 21.83 16.97 -38.93
N VAL A 1186 22.50 17.74 -38.07
CA VAL A 1186 22.96 19.10 -38.38
C VAL A 1186 24.29 19.06 -39.16
N ALA A 1187 24.35 19.82 -40.25
CA ALA A 1187 25.54 20.00 -41.08
C ALA A 1187 26.39 21.18 -40.64
N SER A 1188 25.75 22.31 -40.36
CA SER A 1188 26.38 23.55 -39.90
C SER A 1188 25.37 24.42 -39.16
N GLY A 1189 25.83 25.50 -38.53
CA GLY A 1189 24.95 26.47 -37.90
C GLY A 1189 25.53 27.89 -37.95
N SER A 1190 24.72 28.86 -37.58
CA SER A 1190 25.15 30.24 -37.36
C SER A 1190 24.27 30.89 -36.30
N ALA A 1191 24.83 31.83 -35.55
CA ALA A 1191 24.07 32.64 -34.59
C ALA A 1191 23.90 34.06 -35.11
N ASN A 1192 22.69 34.60 -34.98
CA ASN A 1192 22.38 36.01 -35.20
C ASN A 1192 21.53 36.53 -34.03
N GLY A 1193 22.16 37.32 -33.15
CA GLY A 1193 21.51 37.78 -31.91
C GLY A 1193 21.10 36.60 -31.02
N SER A 1194 19.80 36.44 -30.79
CA SER A 1194 19.23 35.36 -29.98
C SER A 1194 18.76 34.15 -30.80
N ARG A 1195 19.05 34.09 -32.09
CA ARG A 1195 18.63 32.98 -32.97
C ARG A 1195 19.84 32.16 -33.42
N ILE A 1196 19.69 30.85 -33.40
CA ILE A 1196 20.58 29.92 -34.11
C ILE A 1196 19.84 29.39 -35.33
N THR A 1197 20.44 29.50 -36.50
CA THR A 1197 19.98 28.83 -37.72
C THR A 1197 20.85 27.60 -37.94
N LEU A 1198 20.25 26.41 -37.90
CA LEU A 1198 20.90 25.13 -38.14
C LEU A 1198 20.59 24.65 -39.55
N LYS A 1199 21.63 24.43 -40.36
CA LYS A 1199 21.48 23.78 -41.67
C LYS A 1199 21.50 22.27 -41.48
N LEU A 1200 20.49 21.57 -42.00
CA LEU A 1200 20.38 20.12 -41.90
C LEU A 1200 21.10 19.43 -43.07
N LYS A 1201 21.60 18.22 -42.86
CA LYS A 1201 22.25 17.42 -43.91
C LYS A 1201 21.28 17.03 -45.03
N SER A 1202 20.00 16.94 -44.71
CA SER A 1202 18.89 16.67 -45.64
C SER A 1202 17.59 17.24 -45.06
N PRO A 1203 16.55 17.47 -45.89
CA PRO A 1203 15.19 17.76 -45.43
C PRO A 1203 14.74 16.81 -44.31
N SER A 1204 14.11 17.36 -43.26
CA SER A 1204 13.66 16.59 -42.10
C SER A 1204 12.14 16.67 -41.90
N LYS A 1205 11.54 15.55 -41.49
CA LYS A 1205 10.15 15.49 -41.01
C LYS A 1205 10.07 15.45 -39.48
N ALA A 1206 11.20 15.70 -38.82
CA ALA A 1206 11.26 15.63 -37.38
C ALA A 1206 10.26 16.60 -36.75
N LYS A 1207 9.65 16.16 -35.65
CA LYS A 1207 8.67 16.95 -34.90
C LYS A 1207 9.26 17.57 -33.66
N THR A 1208 10.43 17.09 -33.23
CA THR A 1208 11.06 17.49 -31.98
C THR A 1208 12.56 17.71 -32.14
N VAL A 1209 13.11 18.57 -31.29
CA VAL A 1209 14.55 18.80 -31.17
C VAL A 1209 15.02 18.67 -29.72
N THR A 1210 16.15 18.01 -29.54
CA THR A 1210 16.86 17.87 -28.25
C THR A 1210 18.25 18.46 -28.38
N TYR A 1211 18.66 19.26 -27.40
CA TYR A 1211 20.04 19.72 -27.25
C TYR A 1211 20.69 19.03 -26.06
N LEU A 1212 21.82 18.39 -26.33
CA LEU A 1212 22.70 17.78 -25.33
C LEU A 1212 22.06 16.57 -24.64
N ASP A 1213 21.93 15.49 -25.42
CA ASP A 1213 21.51 14.17 -24.97
C ASP A 1213 22.57 13.55 -24.05
N SER A 1214 22.13 13.10 -22.88
CA SER A 1214 22.98 12.47 -21.86
C SER A 1214 23.66 11.17 -22.32
N ALA A 1215 23.17 10.53 -23.39
CA ALA A 1215 23.82 9.37 -23.99
C ALA A 1215 25.16 9.70 -24.65
N SER A 1216 25.34 10.92 -25.18
CA SER A 1216 26.55 11.29 -25.94
C SER A 1216 26.86 12.80 -25.89
N TRP A 1217 27.30 13.28 -24.73
CA TRP A 1217 27.67 14.70 -24.51
C TRP A 1217 29.12 14.90 -24.07
N SER A 1218 29.60 16.15 -24.11
CA SER A 1218 30.92 16.56 -23.59
C SER A 1218 30.83 17.86 -22.79
N PRO A 1219 31.48 17.95 -21.62
CA PRO A 1219 31.53 19.19 -20.82
C PRO A 1219 32.33 20.32 -21.48
N ASP A 1220 33.14 20.02 -22.51
CA ASP A 1220 33.90 21.02 -23.26
C ASP A 1220 33.17 21.51 -24.52
N ASN A 1221 32.03 20.92 -24.88
CA ASN A 1221 31.30 21.25 -26.09
C ASN A 1221 29.87 21.72 -25.76
N LEU A 1222 29.78 22.92 -25.21
CA LEU A 1222 28.54 23.51 -24.71
C LEU A 1222 28.17 24.77 -25.50
N LEU A 1223 26.87 25.03 -25.56
CA LEU A 1223 26.30 26.23 -26.13
C LEU A 1223 26.34 27.32 -25.05
N TYR A 1224 26.86 28.49 -25.39
CA TYR A 1224 27.02 29.61 -24.45
C TYR A 1224 26.26 30.83 -24.91
N GLY A 1225 25.77 31.60 -23.94
CA GLY A 1225 25.33 32.97 -24.16
C GLY A 1225 26.52 33.92 -24.32
N GLN A 1226 26.28 35.11 -24.87
CA GLN A 1226 27.29 36.17 -24.87
C GLN A 1226 27.68 36.62 -23.45
N ASN A 1227 26.83 36.36 -22.46
CA ASN A 1227 27.11 36.57 -21.04
C ASN A 1227 28.05 35.51 -20.42
N GLY A 1228 28.54 34.55 -21.22
CA GLY A 1228 29.46 33.51 -20.75
C GLY A 1228 28.80 32.39 -19.95
N LEU A 1229 27.46 32.36 -19.84
CA LEU A 1229 26.72 31.30 -19.18
C LEU A 1229 26.36 30.19 -20.17
N ALA A 1230 26.56 28.93 -19.78
CA ALA A 1230 26.12 27.79 -20.57
C ALA A 1230 24.59 27.76 -20.65
N ALA A 1231 24.05 27.55 -21.85
CA ALA A 1231 22.62 27.47 -22.10
C ALA A 1231 21.97 26.31 -21.33
N LEU A 1232 20.69 26.47 -20.96
CA LEU A 1232 19.92 25.37 -20.40
C LEU A 1232 19.67 24.31 -21.49
N THR A 1233 19.76 23.05 -21.09
CA THR A 1233 19.50 21.94 -22.01
C THR A 1233 18.01 21.70 -22.19
N PHE A 1234 17.61 21.26 -23.37
CA PHE A 1234 16.21 21.02 -23.71
C PHE A 1234 16.02 19.67 -24.40
N CYS A 1235 14.88 19.04 -24.17
CA CYS A 1235 14.58 17.69 -24.64
C CYS A 1235 13.20 17.62 -25.27
N GLU A 1236 13.11 16.97 -26.43
CA GLU A 1236 11.84 16.68 -27.14
C GLU A 1236 11.00 17.95 -27.38
N VAL A 1237 11.65 19.11 -27.57
CA VAL A 1237 10.95 20.38 -27.78
C VAL A 1237 10.25 20.35 -29.13
N PRO A 1238 8.94 20.63 -29.22
CA PRO A 1238 8.22 20.67 -30.48
C PRO A 1238 8.83 21.67 -31.47
N ILE A 1239 8.89 21.26 -32.75
CA ILE A 1239 9.26 22.12 -33.87
C ILE A 1239 7.96 22.64 -34.49
N GLU A 1240 7.76 23.95 -34.45
CA GLU A 1240 6.63 24.63 -35.08
C GLU A 1240 6.78 24.59 -36.61
N ASP A 1241 5.64 24.50 -37.30
CA ASP A 1241 5.54 24.49 -38.77
C ASP A 1241 5.70 25.88 -39.41
#